data_AF-G9YPX4-F1
#
_entry.id   AF-G9YPX4-F1
#
_cell.length_a   1.000
_cell.length_b   1.000
_cell.length_c   1.000
_cell.angle_alpha   90.00
_cell.angle_beta   90.00
_cell.angle_gamma   90.00
#
_symmetry.space_group_name_H-M   'P 1'
#
loop_
_entity.id
_entity.type
_entity.pdbx_description
1 polymer ?
#
loop_
_entity_poly.entity_id
_entity_poly.type
_entity_poly.pdbx_seq_one_letter_code
_entity_poly.pdbx_strand_id
1 'polypeptide(L)'
;MEKRILSVCLTACMLLTLMPSAFAADAEQPLPIAGMEQTEETSADARTEPGDEPQEPVPTEEGKGTQEEPFTTVAAYNEAVKGDALDGKDVYLTISRTEFKEGQFALTNVQTRPNPPRLHLTLTDCTFTGNTAGDKTNSSFMYLPNCQSLVIKGCTFNAGEDGLKYGINWNLCGIQGSTVEIRGCTFTGSYEKNAIKLNQRNGEDDVATDVKPSGDGEVKPATIASAVVADCTFSEGAKIQLGSQGKGENNAAAPSTGAFPVTISNVKAENGSEVAVELAYQAAKDADIPTITLASGDTFEKTEEGVLVAQVGEEKFTSFDNALTAALSAEDHTITLLQDITKDISIAAGSTLTIEGSGKTLYGTINCVAASGEHADQTNTNLTLNNLTVDGDTDRNGTADKSILITSQNQSATVVSGLNLTMINCTVQNSKAGVSGGQGLYLTNVKNLTIDDCTFTNCGGINYAIDLNLVAVQDAVISITNTRFEGNCGASGPIKVAERGTGDGTEADDITGARASVKSLTISGCTFNNSNPILGGDIVLGVTTKTGEKDGNDTGSFPVTIADNKTTKEDKQLKIKLAYTDDSARDITTDIGSAVVGDGTKDPAQGFTITATAGEGGAITPSGRVAVANGGSQTFTVTADSGYSISDVTVDDSTAADVVQNDNGTYTVQNVTKDCTIHATFSKNSSSGGSFSSSTRYTVSVEDTD
;
A
#
# COMPACT_ATOMS: atom_id res chain seq x y z
N MET A 1 -50.76 -5.17 26.15
CA MET A 1 -51.26 -3.80 26.42
C MET A 1 -50.24 -2.86 25.82
N GLU A 2 -50.37 -2.51 24.55
CA GLU A 2 -50.98 -1.26 24.05
C GLU A 2 -50.27 -0.03 24.66
N LYS A 3 -49.57 0.80 23.88
CA LYS A 3 -50.20 1.73 22.93
C LYS A 3 -49.33 2.06 21.71
N ARG A 4 -50.03 2.02 20.56
CA ARG A 4 -49.69 2.62 19.27
C ARG A 4 -49.82 4.14 19.31
N ILE A 5 -49.02 4.85 18.51
CA ILE A 5 -49.46 6.04 17.78
C ILE A 5 -48.97 5.91 16.32
N LEU A 6 -49.92 6.05 15.40
CA LEU A 6 -49.78 6.06 13.94
C LEU A 6 -50.54 7.30 13.43
N SER A 7 -49.96 8.06 12.50
CA SER A 7 -50.67 8.94 11.53
C SER A 7 -49.65 9.35 10.45
N VAL A 8 -49.59 8.74 9.25
CA VAL A 8 -50.44 8.88 8.04
C VAL A 8 -50.22 10.20 7.26
N CYS A 9 -49.51 10.03 6.14
CA CYS A 9 -49.61 10.60 4.77
C CYS A 9 -49.99 12.08 4.51
N LEU A 10 -49.18 12.75 3.67
CA LEU A 10 -49.68 13.30 2.40
C LEU A 10 -48.59 13.48 1.33
N THR A 11 -48.92 13.02 0.13
CA THR A 11 -48.22 13.05 -1.15
C THR A 11 -48.26 14.44 -1.80
N ALA A 12 -47.20 14.88 -2.49
CA ALA A 12 -47.31 15.87 -3.57
C ALA A 12 -46.18 15.70 -4.60
N CYS A 13 -46.59 15.37 -5.83
CA CYS A 13 -45.81 15.31 -7.06
C CYS A 13 -45.50 16.73 -7.59
N MET A 14 -44.31 16.93 -8.18
CA MET A 14 -44.10 17.82 -9.33
C MET A 14 -42.85 17.31 -10.08
N LEU A 15 -43.05 16.59 -11.19
CA LEU A 15 -42.97 17.08 -12.58
C LEU A 15 -41.52 17.14 -13.11
N LEU A 16 -41.01 15.97 -13.52
CA LEU A 16 -39.84 15.85 -14.39
C LEU A 16 -40.35 15.79 -15.84
N THR A 17 -39.87 16.68 -16.71
CA THR A 17 -40.15 16.66 -18.16
C THR A 17 -38.91 16.21 -18.92
N LEU A 18 -39.02 15.00 -19.51
CA LEU A 18 -38.62 14.55 -20.86
C LEU A 18 -37.96 15.63 -21.76
N MET A 19 -36.90 15.42 -22.55
CA MET A 19 -36.50 14.28 -23.39
C MET A 19 -35.08 14.53 -24.02
N PRO A 20 -34.49 13.57 -24.78
CA PRO A 20 -33.07 13.45 -25.11
C PRO A 20 -32.68 13.95 -26.51
N SER A 21 -31.38 14.07 -26.78
CA SER A 21 -30.84 14.08 -28.14
C SER A 21 -29.55 13.26 -28.22
N ALA A 22 -29.61 12.19 -29.01
CA ALA A 22 -28.47 11.42 -29.49
C ALA A 22 -28.08 11.93 -30.88
N PHE A 23 -26.79 12.08 -31.17
CA PHE A 23 -26.17 12.06 -32.49
C PHE A 23 -24.72 11.59 -32.27
N ALA A 24 -24.42 10.33 -32.57
CA ALA A 24 -23.88 9.82 -33.84
C ALA A 24 -22.38 10.08 -33.99
N ALA A 25 -21.64 8.97 -34.05
CA ALA A 25 -20.24 8.89 -34.40
C ALA A 25 -19.99 9.40 -35.82
N ASP A 26 -18.82 9.97 -36.07
CA ASP A 26 -18.18 9.82 -37.37
C ASP A 26 -16.66 9.76 -37.22
N ALA A 27 -16.06 8.92 -38.05
CA ALA A 27 -14.66 8.58 -38.08
C ALA A 27 -13.94 9.26 -39.27
N GLU A 28 -12.62 9.28 -39.19
CA GLU A 28 -11.64 9.36 -40.28
C GLU A 28 -11.33 10.71 -40.98
N GLN A 29 -10.10 11.17 -40.65
CA GLN A 29 -8.95 11.38 -41.55
C GLN A 29 -8.62 12.77 -42.17
N PRO A 30 -7.31 13.01 -42.45
CA PRO A 30 -6.63 14.32 -42.32
C PRO A 30 -6.15 14.92 -43.65
N LEU A 31 -5.88 16.24 -43.70
CA LEU A 31 -5.12 16.91 -44.77
C LEU A 31 -4.55 18.26 -44.25
N PRO A 32 -3.54 18.87 -44.91
CA PRO A 32 -2.27 18.32 -45.39
C PRO A 32 -1.05 19.17 -44.96
N ILE A 33 0.14 18.57 -45.08
CA ILE A 33 1.45 19.21 -44.93
C ILE A 33 1.82 19.96 -46.22
N ALA A 34 2.21 21.23 -46.09
CA ALA A 34 3.08 21.96 -47.02
C ALA A 34 4.05 22.75 -46.11
N GLY A 35 5.38 22.67 -46.21
CA GLY A 35 6.22 22.43 -47.38
C GLY A 35 6.75 23.78 -47.87
N MET A 36 7.78 24.33 -47.21
CA MET A 36 8.65 25.42 -47.68
C MET A 36 9.90 25.41 -46.78
N GLU A 37 10.95 24.73 -47.21
CA GLU A 37 12.15 25.29 -47.87
C GLU A 37 13.08 26.05 -46.90
N GLN A 38 14.19 25.36 -46.59
CA GLN A 38 15.42 25.93 -46.04
C GLN A 38 16.07 26.85 -47.08
N THR A 39 16.52 28.01 -46.63
CA THR A 39 17.69 28.68 -47.20
C THR A 39 18.61 29.07 -46.05
N GLU A 40 19.74 28.37 -45.96
CA GLU A 40 20.95 28.89 -45.30
C GLU A 40 21.53 30.00 -46.17
N GLU A 41 21.87 31.14 -45.58
CA GLU A 41 23.08 31.88 -45.98
C GLU A 41 23.77 32.49 -44.77
N THR A 42 25.08 32.31 -44.80
CA THR A 42 26.12 32.68 -43.85
C THR A 42 26.47 34.17 -43.90
N SER A 43 26.88 34.78 -42.78
CA SER A 43 28.24 35.31 -42.55
C SER A 43 28.34 36.47 -41.54
N ALA A 44 29.37 36.37 -40.69
CA ALA A 44 30.29 37.39 -40.18
C ALA A 44 29.76 38.67 -39.46
N ASP A 45 29.93 38.65 -38.13
CA ASP A 45 30.82 39.51 -37.33
C ASP A 45 30.73 41.05 -37.46
N ALA A 46 30.22 41.72 -36.41
CA ALA A 46 30.72 43.00 -35.93
C ALA A 46 30.19 43.33 -34.52
N ARG A 47 31.12 43.49 -33.57
CA ARG A 47 30.95 44.19 -32.29
C ARG A 47 30.35 45.60 -32.49
N THR A 48 29.31 45.91 -31.72
CA THR A 48 29.07 47.26 -31.14
C THR A 48 28.13 47.11 -29.93
N GLU A 49 28.54 47.62 -28.77
CA GLU A 49 27.60 47.96 -27.68
C GLU A 49 26.68 49.12 -28.12
N PRO A 50 25.43 49.12 -27.65
CA PRO A 50 24.83 50.36 -27.11
C PRO A 50 24.19 50.06 -25.73
N GLY A 51 24.36 50.88 -24.69
CA GLY A 51 24.07 52.30 -24.67
C GLY A 51 22.60 52.49 -24.28
N ASP A 52 22.35 52.91 -23.03
CA ASP A 52 21.03 53.31 -22.50
C ASP A 52 20.34 54.28 -23.47
N GLU A 53 19.32 53.78 -24.20
CA GLU A 53 18.31 54.64 -24.82
C GLU A 53 16.97 54.46 -24.09
N PRO A 54 16.27 55.55 -23.77
CA PRO A 54 14.96 55.48 -23.14
C PRO A 54 13.98 54.85 -24.13
N GLN A 55 13.41 53.70 -23.77
CA GLN A 55 12.34 53.06 -24.52
C GLN A 55 11.16 54.04 -24.68
N GLU A 56 10.75 54.29 -25.92
CA GLU A 56 9.50 55.00 -26.21
C GLU A 56 8.31 54.25 -25.58
N PRO A 57 7.31 54.98 -25.05
CA PRO A 57 6.14 54.36 -24.46
C PRO A 57 5.39 53.53 -25.50
N VAL A 58 5.26 52.23 -25.24
CA VAL A 58 4.40 51.33 -26.00
C VAL A 58 2.97 51.84 -25.86
N PRO A 59 2.21 52.04 -26.95
CA PRO A 59 0.84 52.56 -26.86
C PRO A 59 -0.02 51.57 -26.09
N THR A 60 -0.70 52.05 -25.05
CA THR A 60 -1.81 51.34 -24.41
C THR A 60 -2.96 51.27 -25.42
N GLU A 61 -3.04 50.19 -26.19
CA GLU A 61 -4.22 49.90 -26.99
C GLU A 61 -5.40 49.63 -26.05
N GLU A 62 -6.40 50.50 -26.05
CA GLU A 62 -7.70 50.25 -25.40
C GLU A 62 -8.25 48.91 -25.89
N GLY A 63 -8.59 47.99 -24.97
CA GLY A 63 -9.26 46.72 -25.28
C GLY A 63 -8.48 45.44 -24.91
N LYS A 64 -7.15 45.51 -24.71
CA LYS A 64 -6.32 44.36 -24.32
C LYS A 64 -6.39 44.04 -22.82
N GLY A 65 -6.08 42.79 -22.47
CA GLY A 65 -6.09 42.25 -21.12
C GLY A 65 -7.43 41.64 -20.70
N THR A 66 -8.35 41.43 -21.65
CA THR A 66 -9.63 40.72 -21.47
C THR A 66 -9.45 39.22 -21.72
N GLN A 67 -10.48 38.42 -21.47
CA GLN A 67 -10.42 36.98 -21.73
C GLN A 67 -10.25 36.67 -23.23
N GLU A 68 -10.90 37.46 -24.09
CA GLU A 68 -10.85 37.33 -25.54
C GLU A 68 -9.54 37.86 -26.12
N GLU A 69 -8.97 38.91 -25.51
CA GLU A 69 -7.73 39.55 -25.96
C GLU A 69 -6.73 39.68 -24.80
N PRO A 70 -6.15 38.57 -24.31
CA PRO A 70 -5.22 38.60 -23.19
C PRO A 70 -3.92 39.32 -23.56
N PHE A 71 -3.22 39.84 -22.55
CA PHE A 71 -1.83 40.20 -22.72
C PHE A 71 -1.00 38.96 -23.05
N THR A 72 0.05 39.12 -23.85
CA THR A 72 0.94 38.02 -24.27
C THR A 72 2.39 38.21 -23.85
N THR A 73 2.70 39.32 -23.17
CA THR A 73 4.04 39.62 -22.67
C THR A 73 3.98 40.21 -21.26
N VAL A 74 5.02 39.94 -20.46
CA VAL A 74 5.19 40.49 -19.11
C VAL A 74 5.24 42.03 -19.13
N ALA A 75 5.91 42.62 -20.12
CA ALA A 75 6.02 44.07 -20.25
C ALA A 75 4.66 44.75 -20.47
N ALA A 76 3.83 44.21 -21.36
CA ALA A 76 2.50 44.77 -21.63
C ALA A 76 1.58 44.66 -20.41
N TYR A 77 1.60 43.51 -19.72
CA TYR A 77 0.87 43.35 -18.47
C TYR A 77 1.34 44.36 -17.42
N ASN A 78 2.66 44.46 -17.19
CA ASN A 78 3.22 45.34 -16.16
C ASN A 78 2.91 46.81 -16.39
N GLU A 79 2.95 47.29 -17.64
CA GLU A 79 2.61 48.68 -17.95
C GLU A 79 1.11 48.94 -17.71
N ALA A 80 0.24 47.99 -18.05
CA ALA A 80 -1.20 48.12 -17.80
C ALA A 80 -1.55 48.14 -16.31
N VAL A 81 -0.86 47.35 -15.48
CA VAL A 81 -1.12 47.29 -14.03
C VAL A 81 -0.27 48.25 -13.20
N LYS A 82 0.53 49.12 -13.82
CA LYS A 82 1.44 50.06 -13.12
C LYS A 82 0.69 51.05 -12.23
N GLY A 83 -0.47 51.53 -12.68
CA GLY A 83 -1.39 52.37 -11.91
C GLY A 83 -2.54 51.58 -11.27
N ASP A 84 -3.52 52.30 -10.72
CA ASP A 84 -4.70 51.76 -10.02
C ASP A 84 -5.94 51.61 -10.94
N ALA A 85 -5.85 51.94 -12.22
CA ALA A 85 -6.99 51.93 -13.15
C ALA A 85 -7.63 50.54 -13.36
N LEU A 86 -6.87 49.47 -13.09
CA LEU A 86 -7.31 48.07 -13.20
C LEU A 86 -7.60 47.42 -11.85
N ASP A 87 -7.51 48.17 -10.74
CA ASP A 87 -7.80 47.66 -9.41
C ASP A 87 -9.22 47.06 -9.34
N GLY A 88 -9.33 45.81 -8.89
CA GLY A 88 -10.56 45.01 -8.82
C GLY A 88 -11.05 44.40 -10.13
N LYS A 89 -10.46 44.76 -11.28
CA LYS A 89 -10.84 44.23 -12.59
C LYS A 89 -10.09 42.93 -12.90
N ASP A 90 -10.72 42.07 -13.68
CA ASP A 90 -10.04 40.90 -14.26
C ASP A 90 -9.04 41.34 -15.32
N VAL A 91 -7.84 40.77 -15.26
CA VAL A 91 -6.76 41.03 -16.21
C VAL A 91 -6.14 39.71 -16.62
N TYR A 92 -6.12 39.43 -17.92
CA TYR A 92 -5.67 38.15 -18.47
C TYR A 92 -4.28 38.26 -19.09
N LEU A 93 -3.40 37.32 -18.76
CA LEU A 93 -2.06 37.16 -19.32
C LEU A 93 -1.88 35.71 -19.78
N THR A 94 -1.68 35.50 -21.07
CA THR A 94 -1.46 34.19 -21.68
C THR A 94 -0.13 34.17 -22.42
N ILE A 95 0.80 33.33 -22.00
CA ILE A 95 2.11 33.19 -22.63
C ILE A 95 2.35 31.72 -22.98
N SER A 96 2.90 31.48 -24.17
CA SER A 96 3.25 30.14 -24.59
C SER A 96 4.64 30.07 -25.21
N ARG A 97 5.32 28.93 -25.07
CA ARG A 97 6.59 28.60 -25.76
C ARG A 97 7.65 29.69 -25.65
N THR A 98 7.70 30.35 -24.50
CA THR A 98 8.62 31.45 -24.25
C THR A 98 9.65 31.02 -23.21
N GLU A 99 10.92 31.38 -23.45
CA GLU A 99 12.00 31.19 -22.50
C GLU A 99 12.19 32.47 -21.67
N PHE A 100 12.21 32.33 -20.35
CA PHE A 100 12.47 33.38 -19.37
C PHE A 100 13.78 33.10 -18.64
N LYS A 101 14.62 34.12 -18.59
CA LYS A 101 15.86 34.19 -17.79
C LYS A 101 15.67 35.15 -16.63
N GLU A 102 16.73 35.35 -15.85
CA GLU A 102 16.72 36.19 -14.66
C GLU A 102 16.02 37.55 -14.89
N GLY A 103 15.05 37.88 -14.02
CA GLY A 103 14.26 39.11 -14.07
C GLY A 103 13.26 39.25 -15.21
N GLN A 104 13.21 38.33 -16.18
CA GLN A 104 12.35 38.48 -17.36
C GLN A 104 10.86 38.15 -17.11
N PHE A 105 10.55 37.48 -15.99
CA PHE A 105 9.18 37.21 -15.53
C PHE A 105 8.85 37.96 -14.23
N ALA A 106 9.39 39.16 -14.07
CA ALA A 106 9.12 40.03 -12.93
C ALA A 106 7.76 40.72 -13.08
N LEU A 107 6.68 40.07 -12.65
CA LEU A 107 5.34 40.68 -12.63
C LEU A 107 5.26 41.78 -11.56
N THR A 108 4.54 42.87 -11.85
CA THR A 108 4.32 43.97 -10.90
C THR A 108 3.70 43.47 -9.60
N ASN A 109 4.40 43.68 -8.48
CA ASN A 109 3.90 43.30 -7.16
C ASN A 109 2.81 44.27 -6.68
N VAL A 110 1.59 43.75 -6.53
CA VAL A 110 0.41 44.52 -6.10
C VAL A 110 -0.12 44.11 -4.73
N GLN A 111 0.66 43.35 -3.93
CA GLN A 111 0.21 42.78 -2.66
C GLN A 111 -0.29 43.79 -1.62
N THR A 112 0.17 45.04 -1.70
CA THR A 112 -0.22 46.12 -0.76
C THR A 112 -1.42 46.92 -1.25
N ARG A 113 -1.97 46.62 -2.44
CA ARG A 113 -3.13 47.36 -2.93
C ARG A 113 -4.40 46.91 -2.20
N PRO A 114 -5.30 47.84 -1.81
CA PRO A 114 -6.59 47.48 -1.22
C PRO A 114 -7.49 46.63 -2.12
N ASN A 115 -7.37 46.80 -3.43
CA ASN A 115 -8.21 46.13 -4.40
C ASN A 115 -7.38 45.78 -5.66
N PRO A 116 -6.39 44.88 -5.58
CA PRO A 116 -5.49 44.63 -6.70
C PRO A 116 -6.25 44.13 -7.94
N PRO A 117 -5.71 44.30 -9.16
CA PRO A 117 -6.24 43.63 -10.34
C PRO A 117 -6.26 42.11 -10.12
N ARG A 118 -7.28 41.43 -10.65
CA ARG A 118 -7.44 39.97 -10.56
C ARG A 118 -6.75 39.33 -11.74
N LEU A 119 -5.53 38.83 -11.54
CA LEU A 119 -4.72 38.24 -12.60
C LEU A 119 -5.21 36.82 -12.95
N HIS A 120 -5.56 36.60 -14.21
CA HIS A 120 -5.75 35.27 -14.81
C HIS A 120 -4.53 34.94 -15.65
N LEU A 121 -3.67 34.04 -15.15
CA LEU A 121 -2.40 33.69 -15.76
C LEU A 121 -2.46 32.31 -16.40
N THR A 122 -2.20 32.25 -17.71
CA THR A 122 -2.02 31.00 -18.44
C THR A 122 -0.60 30.91 -19.01
N LEU A 123 0.10 29.83 -18.69
CA LEU A 123 1.44 29.51 -19.16
C LEU A 123 1.43 28.13 -19.83
N THR A 124 1.95 28.02 -21.05
CA THR A 124 1.99 26.74 -21.78
C THR A 124 3.32 26.53 -22.48
N ASP A 125 3.97 25.40 -22.22
CA ASP A 125 5.26 25.02 -22.80
C ASP A 125 6.36 26.09 -22.64
N CYS A 126 6.32 26.88 -21.55
CA CYS A 126 7.32 27.90 -21.26
C CYS A 126 8.52 27.30 -20.50
N THR A 127 9.67 27.95 -20.62
CA THR A 127 10.89 27.56 -19.88
C THR A 127 11.33 28.71 -18.98
N PHE A 128 11.59 28.42 -17.71
CA PHE A 128 12.06 29.39 -16.73
C PHE A 128 13.43 28.93 -16.21
N THR A 129 14.44 29.80 -16.29
CA THR A 129 15.80 29.49 -15.83
C THR A 129 16.30 30.55 -14.86
N GLY A 130 16.67 30.11 -13.65
CA GLY A 130 17.15 30.97 -12.57
C GLY A 130 16.03 31.83 -11.96
N ASN A 131 16.42 32.94 -11.32
CA ASN A 131 15.51 33.85 -10.61
C ASN A 131 14.73 34.75 -11.59
N THR A 132 13.79 34.18 -12.33
CA THR A 132 13.02 34.91 -13.35
C THR A 132 12.11 35.99 -12.75
N ALA A 133 11.75 35.90 -11.47
CA ALA A 133 11.01 36.95 -10.76
C ALA A 133 11.88 38.17 -10.40
N GLY A 134 13.20 38.01 -10.35
CA GLY A 134 14.15 39.09 -10.02
C GLY A 134 14.18 39.53 -8.54
N ASP A 135 13.42 38.88 -7.64
CA ASP A 135 13.48 39.17 -6.20
C ASP A 135 14.74 38.57 -5.59
N LYS A 136 15.64 39.41 -5.08
CA LYS A 136 16.92 38.97 -4.48
C LYS A 136 16.79 38.46 -3.04
N THR A 137 15.68 38.74 -2.36
CA THR A 137 15.42 38.32 -0.98
C THR A 137 14.62 37.02 -0.94
N ASN A 138 13.67 36.87 -1.86
CA ASN A 138 12.84 35.68 -2.02
C ASN A 138 12.91 35.19 -3.47
N SER A 139 14.10 34.75 -3.87
CA SER A 139 14.35 34.26 -5.24
C SER A 139 13.34 33.18 -5.64
N SER A 140 12.77 33.36 -6.82
CA SER A 140 11.70 32.52 -7.35
C SER A 140 11.51 32.66 -8.86
N PHE A 141 10.75 31.75 -9.45
CA PHE A 141 10.34 31.90 -10.85
C PHE A 141 9.29 32.99 -11.01
N MET A 142 8.37 33.08 -10.04
CA MET A 142 7.25 34.00 -10.07
C MET A 142 6.72 34.24 -8.65
N TYR A 143 6.22 35.46 -8.42
CA TYR A 143 5.49 35.85 -7.22
C TYR A 143 4.08 36.30 -7.58
N LEU A 144 3.07 35.64 -7.04
CA LEU A 144 1.67 35.76 -7.50
C LEU A 144 0.72 36.12 -6.35
N PRO A 145 0.69 37.39 -5.89
CA PRO A 145 -0.14 37.79 -4.77
C PRO A 145 -1.62 38.05 -5.11
N ASN A 146 -1.94 38.27 -6.38
CA ASN A 146 -3.26 38.72 -6.86
C ASN A 146 -3.86 37.82 -7.94
N CYS A 147 -3.38 36.59 -8.06
CA CYS A 147 -3.75 35.71 -9.15
C CYS A 147 -5.07 34.97 -8.83
N GLN A 148 -6.11 35.29 -9.61
CA GLN A 148 -7.46 34.72 -9.51
C GLN A 148 -7.54 33.33 -10.16
N SER A 149 -6.81 33.11 -11.26
CA SER A 149 -6.74 31.82 -11.92
C SER A 149 -5.34 31.59 -12.45
N LEU A 150 -4.78 30.42 -12.16
CA LEU A 150 -3.48 29.99 -12.66
C LEU A 150 -3.61 28.68 -13.40
N VAL A 151 -3.13 28.69 -14.64
CA VAL A 151 -3.03 27.51 -15.49
C VAL A 151 -1.60 27.41 -16.00
N ILE A 152 -0.87 26.36 -15.60
CA ILE A 152 0.48 26.07 -16.08
C ILE A 152 0.49 24.67 -16.67
N LYS A 153 0.84 24.54 -17.95
CA LYS A 153 0.83 23.27 -18.68
C LYS A 153 2.14 23.05 -19.42
N GLY A 154 2.80 21.92 -19.20
CA GLY A 154 4.00 21.55 -19.98
C GLY A 154 5.23 22.43 -19.74
N CYS A 155 5.24 23.27 -18.70
CA CYS A 155 6.33 24.20 -18.45
C CYS A 155 7.53 23.52 -17.78
N THR A 156 8.73 24.02 -18.08
CA THR A 156 9.98 23.60 -17.43
C THR A 156 10.51 24.72 -16.55
N PHE A 157 10.83 24.38 -15.31
CA PHE A 157 11.34 25.27 -14.28
C PHE A 157 12.71 24.77 -13.84
N ASN A 158 13.76 25.52 -14.14
CA ASN A 158 15.13 25.20 -13.76
C ASN A 158 15.67 26.27 -12.81
N ALA A 159 15.89 25.90 -11.55
CA ALA A 159 16.34 26.81 -10.51
C ALA A 159 17.75 27.38 -10.77
N GLY A 160 18.50 26.82 -11.72
CA GLY A 160 19.89 27.19 -12.01
C GLY A 160 20.87 26.61 -10.98
N GLU A 161 22.16 26.87 -11.20
CA GLU A 161 23.24 26.32 -10.36
C GLU A 161 23.22 26.86 -8.92
N ASP A 162 22.80 28.12 -8.74
CA ASP A 162 22.73 28.77 -7.43
C ASP A 162 21.49 28.37 -6.60
N GLY A 163 20.54 27.68 -7.23
CA GLY A 163 19.25 27.34 -6.64
C GLY A 163 18.34 28.54 -6.40
N LEU A 164 17.14 28.29 -5.88
CA LEU A 164 16.16 29.31 -5.52
C LEU A 164 15.67 29.13 -4.10
N LYS A 165 15.16 30.20 -3.48
CA LYS A 165 14.50 30.07 -2.19
C LYS A 165 13.14 29.39 -2.34
N TYR A 166 12.36 29.84 -3.32
CA TYR A 166 11.06 29.29 -3.67
C TYR A 166 11.02 29.01 -5.18
N GLY A 167 10.21 28.05 -5.65
CA GLY A 167 9.94 27.90 -7.08
C GLY A 167 8.78 28.80 -7.52
N ILE A 168 7.58 28.23 -7.65
CA ILE A 168 6.34 29.00 -7.83
C ILE A 168 5.90 29.51 -6.46
N ASN A 169 5.97 30.82 -6.24
CA ASN A 169 5.59 31.43 -4.98
C ASN A 169 4.19 32.05 -5.08
N TRP A 170 3.17 31.23 -4.83
CA TRP A 170 1.77 31.67 -4.75
C TRP A 170 1.44 32.09 -3.31
N ASN A 171 1.32 33.39 -3.10
CA ASN A 171 1.07 33.98 -1.78
C ASN A 171 -0.12 34.94 -1.86
N LEU A 172 -1.32 34.36 -2.02
CA LEU A 172 -2.53 35.06 -2.38
C LEU A 172 -3.01 36.00 -1.26
N CYS A 173 -3.34 37.23 -1.61
CA CYS A 173 -3.75 38.28 -0.68
C CYS A 173 -4.98 39.01 -1.21
N GLY A 174 -6.05 39.12 -0.41
CA GLY A 174 -7.25 39.88 -0.74
C GLY A 174 -8.16 39.32 -1.84
N ILE A 175 -7.70 38.33 -2.63
CA ILE A 175 -8.46 37.72 -3.73
C ILE A 175 -9.21 36.46 -3.26
N GLN A 176 -10.49 36.36 -3.61
CA GLN A 176 -11.37 35.28 -3.19
C GLN A 176 -11.73 34.35 -4.36
N GLY A 177 -11.90 33.06 -4.07
CA GLY A 177 -12.34 32.05 -5.03
C GLY A 177 -11.30 31.73 -6.10
N SER A 178 -10.01 31.79 -5.77
CA SER A 178 -8.95 31.57 -6.76
C SER A 178 -8.81 30.10 -7.14
N THR A 179 -8.36 29.84 -8.36
CA THR A 179 -8.17 28.47 -8.89
C THR A 179 -6.73 28.25 -9.36
N VAL A 180 -6.20 27.05 -9.15
CA VAL A 180 -4.84 26.69 -9.56
C VAL A 180 -4.84 25.34 -10.29
N GLU A 181 -4.22 25.28 -11.46
CA GLU A 181 -3.96 24.08 -12.23
C GLU A 181 -2.50 24.09 -12.71
N ILE A 182 -1.68 23.14 -12.24
CA ILE A 182 -0.30 22.93 -12.67
C ILE A 182 -0.20 21.49 -13.17
N ARG A 183 0.05 21.30 -14.47
CA ARG A 183 0.07 19.97 -15.10
C ARG A 183 1.26 19.74 -16.01
N GLY A 184 1.81 18.52 -15.97
CA GLY A 184 2.86 18.12 -16.92
C GLY A 184 4.13 18.95 -16.82
N CYS A 185 4.42 19.54 -15.66
CA CYS A 185 5.55 20.45 -15.47
C CYS A 185 6.77 19.72 -14.91
N THR A 186 7.96 20.23 -15.22
CA THR A 186 9.22 19.70 -14.68
C THR A 186 9.91 20.77 -13.85
N PHE A 187 10.29 20.43 -12.61
CA PHE A 187 10.99 21.30 -11.67
C PHE A 187 12.38 20.71 -11.38
N THR A 188 13.43 21.44 -11.74
CA THR A 188 14.83 21.00 -11.64
C THR A 188 15.67 22.01 -10.86
N GLY A 189 16.80 21.54 -10.33
CA GLY A 189 17.68 22.33 -9.46
C GLY A 189 17.27 22.29 -7.99
N SER A 190 17.92 23.10 -7.16
CA SER A 190 17.73 23.09 -5.70
C SER A 190 16.81 24.22 -5.23
N TYR A 191 16.04 23.92 -4.18
CA TYR A 191 15.14 24.88 -3.52
C TYR A 191 15.48 24.96 -2.02
N GLU A 192 15.70 26.17 -1.47
CA GLU A 192 15.91 26.36 -0.03
C GLU A 192 14.66 26.00 0.78
N LYS A 193 13.47 26.31 0.25
CA LYS A 193 12.18 26.05 0.90
C LYS A 193 11.34 25.06 0.13
N ASN A 194 10.89 25.41 -1.08
CA ASN A 194 9.94 24.59 -1.84
C ASN A 194 9.97 24.90 -3.34
N ALA A 195 9.55 23.94 -4.16
CA ALA A 195 9.38 24.12 -5.60
C ALA A 195 8.02 24.74 -5.94
N ILE A 196 7.00 24.44 -5.15
CA ILE A 196 5.67 25.04 -5.25
C ILE A 196 5.23 25.43 -3.86
N LYS A 197 4.80 26.68 -3.69
CA LYS A 197 4.08 27.13 -2.51
C LYS A 197 2.70 27.57 -2.93
N LEU A 198 1.66 26.99 -2.30
CA LEU A 198 0.27 27.43 -2.42
C LEU A 198 -0.21 27.95 -1.08
N ASN A 199 -0.56 29.22 -1.00
CA ASN A 199 -0.87 29.87 0.26
C ASN A 199 -1.94 30.95 0.08
N GLN A 200 -2.90 30.99 1.00
CA GLN A 200 -3.86 32.09 1.14
C GLN A 200 -3.56 32.86 2.44
N ARG A 201 -3.70 34.18 2.41
CA ARG A 201 -3.34 35.07 3.54
C ARG A 201 -4.55 35.76 4.14
N ASN A 202 -4.34 36.31 5.33
CA ASN A 202 -5.27 37.20 6.02
C ASN A 202 -6.59 36.53 6.45
N GLY A 203 -6.59 35.22 6.66
CA GLY A 203 -7.67 34.55 7.37
C GLY A 203 -7.67 34.92 8.86
N GLU A 204 -8.72 34.51 9.58
CA GLU A 204 -9.00 34.94 10.96
C GLU A 204 -7.82 34.71 11.93
N ASP A 205 -7.08 33.61 11.75
CA ASP A 205 -5.93 33.24 12.58
C ASP A 205 -4.56 33.66 12.00
N ASP A 206 -4.51 34.23 10.79
CA ASP A 206 -3.27 34.79 10.21
C ASP A 206 -3.08 36.22 10.71
N VAL A 207 -2.41 36.35 11.85
CA VAL A 207 -2.16 37.65 12.49
C VAL A 207 -0.89 38.33 11.96
N ALA A 208 -0.19 37.71 11.02
CA ALA A 208 1.09 38.22 10.55
C ALA A 208 0.91 39.54 9.78
N THR A 209 1.84 40.47 10.01
CA THR A 209 1.77 41.85 9.50
C THR A 209 2.58 42.06 8.22
N ASP A 210 3.20 41.00 7.69
CA ASP A 210 4.05 41.01 6.50
C ASP A 210 3.29 41.27 5.20
N VAL A 211 1.96 41.06 5.20
CA VAL A 211 1.11 41.38 4.05
C VAL A 211 -0.16 42.08 4.51
N LYS A 212 -0.13 43.41 4.48
CA LYS A 212 -1.30 44.26 4.73
C LYS A 212 -1.49 45.25 3.57
N PRO A 213 -2.72 45.38 3.03
CA PRO A 213 -3.06 46.48 2.14
C PRO A 213 -2.75 47.83 2.80
N SER A 214 -2.37 48.82 2.00
CA SER A 214 -2.15 50.19 2.46
C SER A 214 -3.50 50.84 2.82
N GLY A 215 -3.64 51.32 4.07
CA GLY A 215 -4.80 52.10 4.54
C GLY A 215 -5.56 51.45 5.70
N ASP A 216 -6.57 52.16 6.22
CA ASP A 216 -7.42 51.71 7.34
C ASP A 216 -8.56 50.76 6.91
N GLY A 217 -8.52 50.25 5.67
CA GLY A 217 -9.55 49.36 5.12
C GLY A 217 -9.47 47.95 5.70
N GLU A 218 -10.62 47.28 5.77
CA GLU A 218 -10.70 45.87 6.18
C GLU A 218 -9.90 44.99 5.20
N VAL A 219 -8.95 44.21 5.73
CA VAL A 219 -8.17 43.26 4.93
C VAL A 219 -9.05 42.04 4.66
N LYS A 220 -9.49 41.88 3.41
CA LYS A 220 -10.27 40.70 3.02
C LYS A 220 -9.38 39.45 3.05
N PRO A 221 -9.83 38.36 3.68
CA PRO A 221 -9.16 37.07 3.57
C PRO A 221 -9.10 36.61 2.12
N ALA A 222 -7.94 36.14 1.69
CA ALA A 222 -7.82 35.44 0.43
C ALA A 222 -8.41 34.03 0.54
N THR A 223 -9.02 33.52 -0.54
CA THR A 223 -9.52 32.14 -0.59
C THR A 223 -9.18 31.45 -1.91
N ILE A 224 -8.79 30.18 -1.82
CA ILE A 224 -8.55 29.29 -2.95
C ILE A 224 -9.72 28.30 -3.02
N ALA A 225 -10.47 28.31 -4.13
CA ALA A 225 -11.59 27.42 -4.36
C ALA A 225 -11.15 26.01 -4.75
N SER A 226 -10.04 25.88 -5.48
CA SER A 226 -9.45 24.59 -5.85
C SER A 226 -8.00 24.74 -6.29
N ALA A 227 -7.20 23.71 -6.05
CA ALA A 227 -5.85 23.60 -6.58
C ALA A 227 -5.54 22.17 -7.04
N VAL A 228 -4.94 22.06 -8.22
CA VAL A 228 -4.50 20.79 -8.79
C VAL A 228 -3.04 20.88 -9.19
N VAL A 229 -2.24 19.91 -8.73
CA VAL A 229 -0.88 19.67 -9.21
C VAL A 229 -0.81 18.23 -9.70
N ALA A 230 -0.60 18.03 -11.00
CA ALA A 230 -0.63 16.68 -11.56
C ALA A 230 0.44 16.44 -12.61
N ASP A 231 0.86 15.18 -12.75
CA ASP A 231 1.76 14.74 -13.82
C ASP A 231 3.09 15.52 -13.83
N CYS A 232 3.54 15.97 -12.65
CA CYS A 232 4.73 16.80 -12.51
C CYS A 232 5.93 15.98 -12.05
N THR A 233 7.11 16.34 -12.57
CA THR A 233 8.39 15.76 -12.16
C THR A 233 9.21 16.78 -11.37
N PHE A 234 9.83 16.36 -10.28
CA PHE A 234 10.58 17.21 -9.37
C PHE A 234 12.01 16.71 -9.17
N SER A 235 12.96 17.60 -8.90
CA SER A 235 14.29 17.22 -8.41
C SER A 235 14.20 16.53 -7.04
N GLU A 236 15.21 15.72 -6.71
CA GLU A 236 15.30 15.08 -5.40
C GLU A 236 15.28 16.12 -4.27
N GLY A 237 14.44 15.90 -3.25
CA GLY A 237 14.29 16.79 -2.11
C GLY A 237 13.43 18.04 -2.34
N ALA A 238 12.96 18.29 -3.56
CA ALA A 238 12.00 19.36 -3.84
C ALA A 238 10.64 19.05 -3.18
N LYS A 239 9.96 20.11 -2.75
CA LYS A 239 8.74 20.02 -1.94
C LYS A 239 7.59 20.85 -2.50
N ILE A 240 6.38 20.38 -2.27
CA ILE A 240 5.14 21.15 -2.46
C ILE A 240 4.66 21.60 -1.08
N GLN A 241 4.60 22.90 -0.84
CA GLN A 241 4.19 23.47 0.45
C GLN A 241 2.77 24.03 0.36
N LEU A 242 1.92 23.61 1.29
CA LEU A 242 0.57 24.13 1.49
C LEU A 242 0.54 25.03 2.73
N GLY A 243 0.07 26.26 2.55
CA GLY A 243 -0.02 27.25 3.61
C GLY A 243 1.33 27.80 4.08
N SER A 244 1.33 28.42 5.27
CA SER A 244 2.52 29.02 5.87
C SER A 244 2.64 28.73 7.35
N GLN A 245 3.86 28.42 7.77
CA GLN A 245 4.23 28.15 9.15
C GLN A 245 4.28 29.43 9.99
N GLY A 246 3.84 29.33 11.25
CA GLY A 246 4.10 30.35 12.27
C GLY A 246 3.38 31.68 12.05
N LYS A 247 2.21 31.65 11.40
CA LYS A 247 1.42 32.85 11.07
C LYS A 247 0.35 33.20 12.11
N GLY A 248 0.15 32.33 13.09
CA GLY A 248 -0.75 32.52 14.21
C GLY A 248 -0.20 33.45 15.29
N GLU A 249 -1.05 33.75 16.28
CA GLU A 249 -0.67 34.55 17.44
C GLU A 249 0.58 33.97 18.13
N ASN A 250 1.52 34.83 18.49
CA ASN A 250 2.82 34.43 19.06
C ASN A 250 3.61 33.43 18.19
N ASN A 251 3.42 33.49 16.86
CA ASN A 251 4.00 32.57 15.88
C ASN A 251 3.48 31.12 15.98
N ALA A 252 2.25 30.94 16.48
CA ALA A 252 1.54 29.67 16.43
C ALA A 252 1.21 29.26 14.97
N ALA A 253 0.67 28.05 14.80
CA ALA A 253 0.08 27.64 13.53
C ALA A 253 -1.10 28.55 13.15
N ALA A 254 -1.34 28.71 11.85
CA ALA A 254 -2.51 29.42 11.31
C ALA A 254 -3.18 28.55 10.25
N PRO A 255 -4.08 27.63 10.68
CA PRO A 255 -4.83 26.78 9.78
C PRO A 255 -5.49 27.49 8.59
N SER A 256 -5.97 28.74 8.75
CA SER A 256 -6.61 29.47 7.64
C SER A 256 -5.71 29.65 6.42
N THR A 257 -4.38 29.63 6.61
CA THR A 257 -3.43 29.78 5.49
C THR A 257 -3.41 28.59 4.54
N GLY A 258 -3.89 27.42 4.99
CA GLY A 258 -3.93 26.16 4.24
C GLY A 258 -5.34 25.61 4.00
N ALA A 259 -6.39 26.23 4.53
CA ALA A 259 -7.78 25.78 4.46
C ALA A 259 -8.39 26.00 3.06
N PHE A 260 -8.08 25.09 2.13
CA PHE A 260 -8.60 25.08 0.75
C PHE A 260 -8.53 23.68 0.13
N PRO A 261 -9.39 23.32 -0.84
CA PRO A 261 -9.31 22.02 -1.49
C PRO A 261 -8.06 21.88 -2.37
N VAL A 262 -7.38 20.73 -2.30
CA VAL A 262 -6.19 20.42 -3.13
C VAL A 262 -6.23 18.96 -3.58
N THR A 263 -5.86 18.73 -4.84
CA THR A 263 -5.52 17.40 -5.36
C THR A 263 -4.10 17.42 -5.93
N ILE A 264 -3.23 16.54 -5.44
CA ILE A 264 -1.90 16.30 -5.97
C ILE A 264 -1.84 14.84 -6.42
N SER A 265 -1.52 14.58 -7.68
CA SER A 265 -1.58 13.22 -8.23
C SER A 265 -0.50 12.98 -9.26
N ASN A 266 -0.02 11.73 -9.36
CA ASN A 266 0.97 11.33 -10.36
C ASN A 266 2.22 12.25 -10.38
N VAL A 267 2.69 12.64 -9.19
CA VAL A 267 3.95 13.37 -9.03
C VAL A 267 5.08 12.39 -8.72
N LYS A 268 6.30 12.74 -9.11
CA LYS A 268 7.49 11.91 -8.82
C LYS A 268 8.76 12.74 -8.77
N ALA A 269 9.76 12.26 -8.03
CA ALA A 269 11.11 12.75 -8.18
C ALA A 269 11.78 12.18 -9.45
N GLU A 270 12.78 12.85 -10.01
CA GLU A 270 13.53 12.43 -11.21
C GLU A 270 14.17 11.04 -11.05
N ASN A 271 14.65 10.71 -9.85
CA ASN A 271 15.24 9.42 -9.49
C ASN A 271 14.19 8.34 -9.13
N GLY A 272 12.89 8.66 -9.18
CA GLY A 272 11.80 7.79 -8.78
C GLY A 272 11.47 7.79 -7.29
N SER A 273 12.16 8.59 -6.47
CA SER A 273 11.85 8.74 -5.04
C SER A 273 10.53 9.48 -4.80
N GLU A 274 10.11 9.46 -3.54
CA GLU A 274 8.90 10.13 -3.09
C GLU A 274 9.01 11.66 -3.17
N VAL A 275 7.86 12.32 -3.35
CA VAL A 275 7.72 13.78 -3.32
C VAL A 275 7.08 14.20 -2.01
N ALA A 276 7.66 15.19 -1.33
CA ALA A 276 7.14 15.69 -0.06
C ALA A 276 6.07 16.78 -0.26
N VAL A 277 4.94 16.62 0.44
CA VAL A 277 3.88 17.61 0.61
C VAL A 277 3.89 18.12 2.04
N GLU A 278 4.28 19.37 2.24
CA GLU A 278 4.38 20.02 3.55
C GLU A 278 3.07 20.73 3.91
N LEU A 279 2.50 20.41 5.07
CA LEU A 279 1.30 21.03 5.63
C LEU A 279 1.69 22.19 6.56
N ALA A 280 2.40 23.18 6.03
CA ALA A 280 2.99 24.27 6.80
C ALA A 280 1.97 25.07 7.64
N TYR A 281 0.70 25.13 7.20
CA TYR A 281 -0.41 25.75 7.95
C TYR A 281 -0.68 25.13 9.33
N GLN A 282 -0.21 23.90 9.57
CA GLN A 282 -0.39 23.18 10.84
C GLN A 282 0.74 23.42 11.85
N ALA A 283 1.81 24.11 11.46
CA ALA A 283 3.02 24.23 12.26
C ALA A 283 3.26 25.65 12.81
N ALA A 284 3.68 25.73 14.07
CA ALA A 284 4.26 26.95 14.65
C ALA A 284 5.67 27.19 14.08
N LYS A 285 6.19 28.42 14.18
CA LYS A 285 7.43 28.87 13.49
C LYS A 285 8.66 27.97 13.69
N ASP A 286 8.84 27.42 14.88
CA ASP A 286 10.01 26.63 15.26
C ASP A 286 9.68 25.13 15.46
N ALA A 287 8.47 24.70 15.08
CA ALA A 287 8.06 23.30 15.13
C ALA A 287 8.37 22.57 13.82
N ASP A 288 8.45 21.24 13.86
CA ASP A 288 8.53 20.44 12.64
C ASP A 288 7.24 20.58 11.83
N ILE A 289 7.37 20.63 10.50
CA ILE A 289 6.22 20.74 9.60
C ILE A 289 5.69 19.33 9.30
N PRO A 290 4.40 19.06 9.58
CA PRO A 290 3.79 17.79 9.16
C PRO A 290 3.95 17.60 7.66
N THR A 291 4.51 16.47 7.27
CA THR A 291 4.88 16.16 5.90
C THR A 291 4.29 14.83 5.48
N ILE A 292 3.67 14.81 4.31
CA ILE A 292 3.19 13.60 3.65
C ILE A 292 4.11 13.30 2.49
N THR A 293 4.58 12.07 2.36
CA THR A 293 5.36 11.64 1.21
C THR A 293 4.47 10.91 0.21
N LEU A 294 4.67 11.20 -1.07
CA LEU A 294 3.92 10.62 -2.17
C LEU A 294 4.86 9.79 -3.03
N ALA A 295 4.62 8.49 -3.09
CA ALA A 295 5.26 7.62 -4.06
C ALA A 295 4.71 7.87 -5.46
N SER A 296 5.41 7.40 -6.49
CA SER A 296 4.92 7.52 -7.86
C SER A 296 3.57 6.80 -8.02
N GLY A 297 2.56 7.51 -8.52
CA GLY A 297 1.20 7.00 -8.67
C GLY A 297 0.26 7.31 -7.51
N ASP A 298 0.78 7.78 -6.37
CA ASP A 298 -0.05 8.21 -5.25
C ASP A 298 -0.90 9.44 -5.61
N THR A 299 -2.01 9.56 -4.89
CA THR A 299 -2.88 10.73 -4.91
C THR A 299 -3.05 11.26 -3.49
N PHE A 300 -2.79 12.54 -3.32
CA PHE A 300 -3.07 13.31 -2.12
C PHE A 300 -4.26 14.21 -2.37
N GLU A 301 -5.23 14.17 -1.47
CA GLU A 301 -6.40 15.04 -1.51
C GLU A 301 -6.68 15.65 -0.15
N LYS A 302 -7.12 16.91 -0.17
CA LYS A 302 -7.60 17.60 1.02
C LYS A 302 -8.80 18.48 0.69
N THR A 303 -9.63 18.70 1.69
CA THR A 303 -10.70 19.71 1.70
C THR A 303 -10.23 20.94 2.49
N GLU A 304 -11.12 21.93 2.65
CA GLU A 304 -10.90 23.04 3.59
C GLU A 304 -10.73 22.57 5.04
N GLU A 305 -11.37 21.44 5.39
CA GLU A 305 -11.39 20.89 6.75
C GLU A 305 -10.15 20.05 7.07
N GLY A 306 -9.52 19.44 6.08
CA GLY A 306 -8.33 18.61 6.31
C GLY A 306 -8.01 17.63 5.18
N VAL A 307 -6.96 16.85 5.42
CA VAL A 307 -6.51 15.78 4.52
C VAL A 307 -7.53 14.66 4.51
N LEU A 308 -7.86 14.13 3.33
CA LEU A 308 -8.70 12.93 3.20
C LEU A 308 -7.85 11.69 3.48
N VAL A 309 -8.25 10.91 4.48
CA VAL A 309 -7.45 9.80 5.02
C VAL A 309 -8.02 8.43 4.70
N ALA A 310 -9.33 8.34 4.42
CA ALA A 310 -9.99 7.08 4.10
C ALA A 310 -11.23 7.30 3.22
N GLN A 311 -11.69 6.22 2.58
CA GLN A 311 -12.86 6.19 1.71
C GLN A 311 -13.73 4.97 2.02
N VAL A 312 -15.06 5.15 1.94
CA VAL A 312 -16.08 4.10 2.04
C VAL A 312 -17.08 4.30 0.91
N GLY A 313 -17.19 3.34 -0.01
CA GLY A 313 -17.93 3.53 -1.25
C GLY A 313 -17.40 4.73 -2.05
N GLU A 314 -18.24 5.71 -2.34
CA GLU A 314 -17.86 6.96 -3.02
C GLU A 314 -17.48 8.10 -2.06
N GLU A 315 -17.73 7.94 -0.75
CA GLU A 315 -17.52 8.99 0.25
C GLU A 315 -16.09 8.96 0.81
N LYS A 316 -15.43 10.12 0.85
CA LYS A 316 -14.09 10.30 1.41
C LYS A 316 -14.16 11.07 2.73
N PHE A 317 -13.31 10.70 3.68
CA PHE A 317 -13.35 11.19 5.05
C PHE A 317 -12.03 11.83 5.46
N THR A 318 -12.12 12.93 6.20
CA THR A 318 -10.98 13.56 6.89
C THR A 318 -10.64 12.92 8.24
N SER A 319 -11.54 12.06 8.74
CA SER A 319 -11.40 11.35 10.02
C SER A 319 -11.51 9.85 9.81
N PHE A 320 -10.49 9.12 10.26
CA PHE A 320 -10.47 7.66 10.22
C PHE A 320 -11.59 7.05 11.08
N ASP A 321 -11.90 7.62 12.25
CA ASP A 321 -12.96 7.11 13.14
C ASP A 321 -14.35 7.22 12.50
N ASN A 322 -14.60 8.31 11.77
CA ASN A 322 -15.85 8.50 11.03
C ASN A 322 -15.94 7.51 9.86
N ALA A 323 -14.85 7.32 9.11
CA ALA A 323 -14.78 6.33 8.04
C ALA A 323 -14.99 4.90 8.56
N LEU A 324 -14.38 4.55 9.68
CA LEU A 324 -14.53 3.23 10.31
C LEU A 324 -15.99 2.99 10.73
N THR A 325 -16.64 4.00 11.33
CA THR A 325 -18.07 3.93 11.69
C THR A 325 -18.96 3.75 10.46
N ALA A 326 -18.66 4.48 9.38
CA ALA A 326 -19.37 4.35 8.11
C ALA A 326 -19.18 2.96 7.49
N ALA A 327 -17.95 2.45 7.44
CA ALA A 327 -17.62 1.12 6.91
C ALA A 327 -18.34 0.01 7.68
N LEU A 328 -18.34 0.04 9.01
CA LEU A 328 -19.06 -0.94 9.83
C LEU A 328 -20.58 -0.97 9.55
N SER A 329 -21.14 0.10 9.00
CA SER A 329 -22.56 0.22 8.64
C SER A 329 -22.84 0.04 7.14
N ALA A 330 -21.80 0.03 6.30
CA ALA A 330 -21.91 -0.11 4.85
C ALA A 330 -22.26 -1.55 4.44
N GLU A 331 -22.82 -1.72 3.24
CA GLU A 331 -23.22 -3.04 2.74
C GLU A 331 -22.01 -3.96 2.44
N ASP A 332 -20.91 -3.39 1.94
CA ASP A 332 -19.68 -4.10 1.62
C ASP A 332 -18.67 -4.15 2.77
N HIS A 333 -18.98 -3.48 3.88
CA HIS A 333 -18.13 -3.36 5.07
C HIS A 333 -16.69 -2.92 4.80
N THR A 334 -16.44 -2.16 3.74
CA THR A 334 -15.08 -1.89 3.26
C THR A 334 -14.64 -0.45 3.54
N ILE A 335 -13.44 -0.30 4.10
CA ILE A 335 -12.73 0.98 4.22
C ILE A 335 -11.43 0.91 3.41
N THR A 336 -11.20 1.90 2.55
CA THR A 336 -9.95 2.07 1.79
C THR A 336 -9.12 3.18 2.41
N LEU A 337 -7.85 2.92 2.73
CA LEU A 337 -6.94 3.94 3.22
C LEU A 337 -6.44 4.81 2.06
N LEU A 338 -6.49 6.13 2.24
CA LEU A 338 -5.95 7.10 1.30
C LEU A 338 -4.59 7.65 1.77
N GLN A 339 -4.30 7.54 3.07
CA GLN A 339 -3.08 8.01 3.72
C GLN A 339 -2.65 7.03 4.81
N ASP A 340 -1.41 7.15 5.27
CA ASP A 340 -0.96 6.46 6.48
C ASP A 340 -1.73 6.94 7.70
N ILE A 341 -2.08 5.99 8.58
CA ILE A 341 -2.89 6.24 9.78
C ILE A 341 -2.09 5.87 11.01
N THR A 342 -2.06 6.73 12.02
CA THR A 342 -1.54 6.38 13.35
C THR A 342 -2.70 6.19 14.32
N LYS A 343 -3.07 4.93 14.60
CA LYS A 343 -4.25 4.61 15.41
C LYS A 343 -4.24 3.16 15.94
N ASP A 344 -4.69 2.99 17.17
CA ASP A 344 -5.10 1.69 17.70
C ASP A 344 -6.59 1.46 17.40
N ILE A 345 -6.92 0.32 16.78
CA ILE A 345 -8.26 -0.04 16.32
C ILE A 345 -8.79 -1.18 17.19
N SER A 346 -10.05 -1.09 17.61
CA SER A 346 -10.76 -2.17 18.30
C SER A 346 -12.03 -2.52 17.54
N ILE A 347 -12.16 -3.80 17.16
CA ILE A 347 -13.30 -4.33 16.42
C ILE A 347 -14.18 -5.12 17.38
N ALA A 348 -15.45 -4.73 17.47
CA ALA A 348 -16.42 -5.38 18.34
C ALA A 348 -16.71 -6.81 17.87
N ALA A 349 -17.01 -7.71 18.82
CA ALA A 349 -17.36 -9.09 18.52
C ALA A 349 -18.56 -9.18 17.55
N GLY A 350 -18.47 -10.06 16.55
CA GLY A 350 -19.52 -10.24 15.54
C GLY A 350 -19.52 -9.21 14.42
N SER A 351 -18.60 -8.24 14.42
CA SER A 351 -18.47 -7.26 13.34
C SER A 351 -17.90 -7.88 12.08
N THR A 352 -18.21 -7.29 10.92
CA THR A 352 -17.55 -7.57 9.64
C THR A 352 -16.86 -6.29 9.17
N LEU A 353 -15.59 -6.38 8.76
CA LEU A 353 -14.80 -5.26 8.26
C LEU A 353 -13.74 -5.75 7.27
N THR A 354 -13.61 -5.06 6.15
CA THR A 354 -12.49 -5.17 5.22
C THR A 354 -11.71 -3.85 5.23
N ILE A 355 -10.39 -3.93 5.46
CA ILE A 355 -9.48 -2.79 5.34
C ILE A 355 -8.61 -2.98 4.10
N GLU A 356 -8.85 -2.16 3.08
CA GLU A 356 -8.02 -2.03 1.89
C GLU A 356 -6.92 -1.00 2.15
N GLY A 357 -5.71 -1.47 2.46
CA GLY A 357 -4.58 -0.62 2.79
C GLY A 357 -4.04 0.18 1.61
N SER A 358 -4.22 -0.28 0.37
CA SER A 358 -3.69 0.37 -0.84
C SER A 358 -2.19 0.72 -0.75
N GLY A 359 -1.40 -0.13 -0.08
CA GLY A 359 0.02 0.08 0.18
C GLY A 359 0.32 1.07 1.32
N LYS A 360 -0.68 1.57 2.04
CA LYS A 360 -0.53 2.47 3.19
C LYS A 360 -0.25 1.71 4.48
N THR A 361 0.23 2.45 5.47
CA THR A 361 0.60 1.94 6.78
C THR A 361 -0.38 2.36 7.86
N LEU A 362 -0.84 1.38 8.64
CA LEU A 362 -1.45 1.57 9.94
C LEU A 362 -0.37 1.44 11.01
N TYR A 363 0.06 2.58 11.55
CA TYR A 363 0.93 2.68 12.71
C TYR A 363 0.10 2.49 13.99
N GLY A 364 0.14 1.31 14.58
CA GLY A 364 -0.64 0.98 15.77
C GLY A 364 -1.00 -0.50 15.87
N THR A 365 -2.18 -0.77 16.43
CA THR A 365 -2.65 -2.14 16.73
C THR A 365 -4.07 -2.37 16.24
N ILE A 366 -4.42 -3.64 15.99
CA ILE A 366 -5.78 -4.10 15.68
C ILE A 366 -6.17 -5.15 16.73
N ASN A 367 -7.16 -4.82 17.55
CA ASN A 367 -7.73 -5.71 18.55
C ASN A 367 -9.12 -6.21 18.12
N CYS A 368 -9.25 -7.51 17.88
CA CYS A 368 -10.54 -8.15 17.66
C CYS A 368 -11.10 -8.67 18.98
N VAL A 369 -12.16 -8.03 19.47
CA VAL A 369 -12.80 -8.41 20.73
C VAL A 369 -13.52 -9.76 20.57
N ALA A 370 -13.26 -10.68 21.48
CA ALA A 370 -13.96 -11.96 21.56
C ALA A 370 -15.10 -11.88 22.59
N ALA A 371 -16.34 -12.14 22.15
CA ALA A 371 -17.47 -12.33 23.06
C ALA A 371 -17.37 -13.66 23.80
N SER A 372 -17.99 -13.75 24.97
CA SER A 372 -18.11 -14.99 25.75
C SER A 372 -19.51 -15.18 26.33
N GLY A 373 -19.88 -16.43 26.61
CA GLY A 373 -21.18 -16.83 27.16
C GLY A 373 -21.86 -17.92 26.32
N GLU A 374 -23.02 -18.41 26.79
CA GLU A 374 -23.71 -19.60 26.25
C GLU A 374 -24.02 -19.57 24.74
N HIS A 375 -24.01 -18.39 24.13
CA HIS A 375 -24.33 -18.19 22.71
C HIS A 375 -23.26 -17.40 21.94
N ALA A 376 -22.08 -17.21 22.54
CA ALA A 376 -21.05 -16.38 21.92
C ALA A 376 -20.52 -16.97 20.60
N ASP A 377 -20.57 -18.29 20.46
CA ASP A 377 -20.14 -19.05 19.27
C ASP A 377 -21.07 -18.90 18.05
N GLN A 378 -22.22 -18.24 18.19
CA GLN A 378 -23.17 -18.04 17.09
C GLN A 378 -22.77 -16.93 16.12
N THR A 379 -21.89 -16.01 16.52
CA THR A 379 -21.48 -14.86 15.70
C THR A 379 -19.98 -14.74 15.67
N ASN A 380 -19.39 -14.92 14.49
CA ASN A 380 -17.96 -14.71 14.29
C ASN A 380 -17.67 -13.25 13.91
N THR A 381 -16.56 -12.72 14.40
CA THR A 381 -15.97 -11.51 13.84
C THR A 381 -15.29 -11.85 12.51
N ASN A 382 -15.53 -11.08 11.46
CA ASN A 382 -14.91 -11.25 10.14
C ASN A 382 -14.02 -10.03 9.85
N LEU A 383 -12.71 -10.24 9.78
CA LEU A 383 -11.74 -9.21 9.44
C LEU A 383 -10.96 -9.63 8.20
N THR A 384 -10.95 -8.76 7.19
CA THR A 384 -10.10 -8.90 6.01
C THR A 384 -9.14 -7.71 5.95
N LEU A 385 -7.84 -7.98 5.79
CA LEU A 385 -6.79 -6.99 5.59
C LEU A 385 -6.13 -7.25 4.24
N ASN A 386 -6.09 -6.25 3.37
CA ASN A 386 -5.52 -6.37 2.03
C ASN A 386 -4.53 -5.24 1.79
N ASN A 387 -3.35 -5.55 1.23
CA ASN A 387 -2.37 -4.53 0.81
C ASN A 387 -2.02 -3.52 1.92
N LEU A 388 -1.95 -3.98 3.17
CA LEU A 388 -1.82 -3.14 4.36
C LEU A 388 -0.51 -3.45 5.09
N THR A 389 0.21 -2.41 5.49
CA THR A 389 1.28 -2.53 6.50
C THR A 389 0.71 -2.21 7.88
N VAL A 390 0.91 -3.09 8.85
CA VAL A 390 0.65 -2.83 10.28
C VAL A 390 1.99 -2.72 10.98
N ASP A 391 2.29 -1.54 11.50
CA ASP A 391 3.60 -1.20 12.07
C ASP A 391 3.47 -0.77 13.53
N GLY A 392 4.28 -1.36 14.41
CA GLY A 392 4.31 -1.05 15.83
C GLY A 392 5.23 0.10 16.24
N ASP A 393 5.87 0.81 15.31
CA ASP A 393 6.63 2.06 15.53
C ASP A 393 5.75 3.30 15.29
N THR A 394 4.89 3.63 16.25
CA THR A 394 3.89 4.69 16.05
C THR A 394 4.48 6.10 15.97
N ASP A 395 5.67 6.29 16.53
CA ASP A 395 6.41 7.55 16.52
C ASP A 395 7.29 7.70 15.27
N ARG A 396 7.37 6.67 14.41
CA ARG A 396 8.15 6.64 13.17
C ARG A 396 9.63 6.99 13.37
N ASN A 397 10.19 6.57 14.50
CA ASN A 397 11.56 6.90 14.90
C ASN A 397 12.53 5.71 14.77
N GLY A 398 12.08 4.60 14.18
CA GLY A 398 12.78 3.33 14.06
C GLY A 398 12.68 2.44 15.30
N THR A 399 11.93 2.85 16.33
CA THR A 399 11.78 2.11 17.59
C THR A 399 10.33 1.76 17.84
N ALA A 400 10.02 0.47 17.69
CA ALA A 400 8.73 -0.08 18.05
C ALA A 400 8.31 0.28 19.50
N ASP A 401 7.07 0.75 19.66
CA ASP A 401 6.44 1.05 20.93
C ASP A 401 5.27 0.10 21.27
N LYS A 402 4.74 -0.62 20.28
CA LYS A 402 3.65 -1.60 20.46
C LYS A 402 4.15 -3.04 20.60
N SER A 403 3.69 -3.76 21.63
CA SER A 403 4.13 -5.13 21.88
C SER A 403 3.42 -6.19 21.04
N ILE A 404 2.12 -6.04 20.77
CA ILE A 404 1.33 -7.00 19.97
C ILE A 404 0.52 -6.20 18.95
N LEU A 405 0.64 -6.54 17.67
CA LEU A 405 0.07 -5.72 16.60
C LEU A 405 -1.35 -6.15 16.24
N ILE A 406 -1.61 -7.45 16.11
CA ILE A 406 -2.94 -7.97 15.83
C ILE A 406 -3.29 -9.00 16.90
N THR A 407 -4.36 -8.74 17.64
CA THR A 407 -4.71 -9.52 18.83
C THR A 407 -6.17 -9.93 18.86
N SER A 408 -6.42 -11.12 19.38
CA SER A 408 -7.74 -11.57 19.81
C SER A 408 -7.56 -12.41 21.06
N GLN A 409 -8.20 -12.02 22.16
CA GLN A 409 -7.94 -12.62 23.47
C GLN A 409 -9.22 -12.90 24.23
N ASN A 410 -9.41 -14.18 24.54
CA ASN A 410 -10.27 -14.66 25.62
C ASN A 410 -9.90 -16.11 25.96
N GLN A 411 -9.02 -16.26 26.96
CA GLN A 411 -8.50 -17.57 27.36
C GLN A 411 -9.20 -18.15 28.60
N SER A 412 -10.17 -17.43 29.16
CA SER A 412 -10.85 -17.82 30.39
C SER A 412 -12.26 -18.35 30.18
N ALA A 413 -12.88 -18.07 29.03
CA ALA A 413 -14.25 -18.45 28.73
C ALA A 413 -14.40 -19.87 28.14
N THR A 414 -15.50 -20.53 28.48
CA THR A 414 -15.84 -21.88 27.98
C THR A 414 -16.46 -21.87 26.58
N VAL A 415 -17.13 -20.78 26.22
CA VAL A 415 -17.71 -20.56 24.90
C VAL A 415 -17.33 -19.13 24.48
N VAL A 416 -16.76 -19.01 23.29
CA VAL A 416 -16.27 -17.74 22.72
C VAL A 416 -16.75 -17.57 21.28
N SER A 417 -16.93 -16.33 20.84
CA SER A 417 -17.11 -16.03 19.42
C SER A 417 -15.85 -16.40 18.64
N GLY A 418 -16.01 -16.91 17.42
CA GLY A 418 -14.87 -17.16 16.53
C GLY A 418 -14.34 -15.90 15.87
N LEU A 419 -13.09 -15.93 15.44
CA LEU A 419 -12.48 -14.94 14.54
C LEU A 419 -12.23 -15.60 13.17
N ASN A 420 -12.76 -14.98 12.12
CA ASN A 420 -12.38 -15.22 10.74
C ASN A 420 -11.44 -14.09 10.30
N LEU A 421 -10.15 -14.39 10.16
CA LEU A 421 -9.14 -13.42 9.74
C LEU A 421 -8.56 -13.81 8.38
N THR A 422 -8.64 -12.90 7.43
CA THR A 422 -8.00 -13.00 6.12
C THR A 422 -6.99 -11.88 5.95
N MET A 423 -5.75 -12.20 5.58
CA MET A 423 -4.68 -11.26 5.31
C MET A 423 -4.05 -11.58 3.96
N ILE A 424 -4.11 -10.65 3.01
CA ILE A 424 -3.56 -10.82 1.66
C ILE A 424 -2.61 -9.68 1.34
N ASN A 425 -1.37 -10.02 0.94
CA ASN A 425 -0.36 -9.01 0.59
C ASN A 425 -0.14 -7.95 1.69
N CYS A 426 -0.12 -8.40 2.96
CA CYS A 426 0.07 -7.54 4.12
C CYS A 426 1.50 -7.61 4.65
N THR A 427 1.97 -6.53 5.26
CA THR A 427 3.20 -6.53 6.06
C THR A 427 2.86 -6.30 7.52
N VAL A 428 3.40 -7.10 8.43
CA VAL A 428 3.30 -6.92 9.89
C VAL A 428 4.70 -6.75 10.43
N GLN A 429 4.97 -5.59 11.06
CA GLN A 429 6.35 -5.26 11.40
C GLN A 429 6.55 -4.47 12.68
N ASN A 430 7.78 -4.60 13.21
CA ASN A 430 8.30 -3.80 14.31
C ASN A 430 7.40 -3.87 15.56
N SER A 431 7.29 -5.04 16.18
CA SER A 431 6.69 -5.14 17.51
C SER A 431 7.79 -4.96 18.58
N LYS A 432 7.55 -4.15 19.60
CA LYS A 432 8.48 -3.92 20.71
C LYS A 432 8.76 -5.20 21.48
N ALA A 433 10.03 -5.56 21.59
CA ALA A 433 10.48 -6.60 22.51
C ALA A 433 10.58 -6.04 23.95
N GLY A 434 9.61 -6.39 24.80
CA GLY A 434 9.64 -6.16 26.26
C GLY A 434 9.66 -7.47 27.06
N VAL A 435 9.48 -7.39 28.39
CA VAL A 435 9.46 -8.55 29.33
C VAL A 435 8.44 -9.64 29.02
N SER A 436 7.48 -9.39 28.12
CA SER A 436 6.48 -10.36 27.65
C SER A 436 6.63 -10.77 26.17
N GLY A 437 7.67 -10.32 25.45
CA GLY A 437 7.97 -10.63 24.05
C GLY A 437 7.03 -9.96 23.03
N GLY A 438 7.61 -9.23 22.06
CA GLY A 438 6.82 -8.62 20.98
C GLY A 438 6.23 -9.68 20.04
N GLN A 439 5.04 -9.49 19.48
CA GLN A 439 4.38 -10.44 18.57
C GLN A 439 3.71 -9.67 17.42
N GLY A 440 3.71 -10.25 16.22
CA GLY A 440 2.88 -9.75 15.13
C GLY A 440 1.42 -10.08 15.40
N LEU A 441 1.14 -11.38 15.54
CA LEU A 441 -0.18 -11.93 15.84
C LEU A 441 -0.16 -12.67 17.18
N TYR A 442 -1.13 -12.38 18.06
CA TYR A 442 -1.48 -13.20 19.22
C TYR A 442 -2.97 -13.49 19.22
N LEU A 443 -3.36 -14.69 18.79
CA LEU A 443 -4.76 -15.02 18.53
C LEU A 443 -5.21 -16.26 19.29
N THR A 444 -6.34 -16.16 20.00
CA THR A 444 -6.82 -17.24 20.88
C THR A 444 -8.15 -17.85 20.45
N ASN A 445 -8.93 -17.22 19.57
CA ASN A 445 -10.28 -17.68 19.20
C ASN A 445 -10.48 -17.79 17.68
N VAL A 446 -9.40 -17.98 16.92
CA VAL A 446 -9.46 -18.12 15.46
C VAL A 446 -10.25 -19.36 15.06
N LYS A 447 -11.29 -19.13 14.24
CA LYS A 447 -12.08 -20.18 13.59
C LYS A 447 -11.61 -20.43 12.16
N ASN A 448 -11.34 -19.37 11.41
CA ASN A 448 -10.71 -19.44 10.11
C ASN A 448 -9.57 -18.41 10.03
N LEU A 449 -8.38 -18.85 9.63
CA LEU A 449 -7.25 -17.97 9.36
C LEU A 449 -6.71 -18.24 7.97
N THR A 450 -6.67 -17.21 7.14
CA THR A 450 -5.99 -17.21 5.85
C THR A 450 -4.95 -16.09 5.86
N ILE A 451 -3.69 -16.45 5.71
CA ILE A 451 -2.58 -15.50 5.49
C ILE A 451 -1.94 -15.91 4.18
N ASP A 452 -1.99 -15.04 3.17
CA ASP A 452 -1.40 -15.30 1.87
C ASP A 452 -0.56 -14.11 1.39
N ASP A 453 0.60 -14.42 0.80
CA ASP A 453 1.54 -13.42 0.25
C ASP A 453 1.94 -12.33 1.25
N CYS A 454 1.99 -12.65 2.55
CA CYS A 454 2.28 -11.67 3.59
C CYS A 454 3.77 -11.65 3.98
N THR A 455 4.21 -10.56 4.61
CA THR A 455 5.53 -10.47 5.23
C THR A 455 5.41 -10.15 6.72
N PHE A 456 6.13 -10.93 7.54
CA PHE A 456 6.34 -10.67 8.95
C PHE A 456 7.80 -10.30 9.15
N THR A 457 8.09 -9.12 9.69
CA THR A 457 9.48 -8.68 9.87
C THR A 457 9.70 -7.94 11.18
N ASN A 458 10.73 -8.33 11.93
CA ASN A 458 11.05 -7.74 13.23
C ASN A 458 9.87 -7.71 14.23
N CYS A 459 8.99 -8.71 14.13
CA CYS A 459 7.88 -8.91 15.03
C CYS A 459 7.93 -10.33 15.60
N GLY A 460 8.18 -10.49 16.90
CA GLY A 460 8.31 -11.81 17.53
C GLY A 460 9.19 -11.85 18.79
N GLY A 461 10.16 -10.94 18.92
CA GLY A 461 10.93 -10.76 20.16
C GLY A 461 11.47 -12.06 20.76
N ILE A 462 11.03 -12.41 21.98
CA ILE A 462 11.37 -13.70 22.62
C ILE A 462 10.34 -14.81 22.36
N ASN A 463 9.18 -14.47 21.79
CA ASN A 463 8.05 -15.36 21.51
C ASN A 463 8.05 -15.76 20.03
N TYR A 464 6.95 -15.45 19.34
CA TYR A 464 6.64 -15.82 17.96
C TYR A 464 6.10 -14.63 17.18
N ALA A 465 6.35 -14.59 15.87
CA ALA A 465 5.70 -13.64 14.98
C ALA A 465 4.19 -13.90 14.90
N ILE A 466 3.81 -15.17 14.80
CA ILE A 466 2.43 -15.65 14.84
C ILE A 466 2.30 -16.65 15.99
N ASP A 467 1.56 -16.29 17.02
CA ASP A 467 1.24 -17.17 18.15
C ASP A 467 -0.25 -17.46 18.19
N LEU A 468 -0.62 -18.65 17.71
CA LEU A 468 -1.98 -19.17 17.78
C LEU A 468 -2.09 -20.05 19.03
N ASN A 469 -2.61 -19.45 20.10
CA ASN A 469 -2.75 -20.07 21.41
C ASN A 469 -4.25 -20.32 21.68
N LEU A 470 -4.84 -21.23 20.90
CA LEU A 470 -6.29 -21.34 20.68
C LEU A 470 -7.02 -21.90 21.91
N VAL A 471 -8.12 -21.26 22.32
CA VAL A 471 -8.95 -21.65 23.47
C VAL A 471 -10.42 -21.59 23.07
N ALA A 472 -11.20 -22.58 23.50
CA ALA A 472 -12.66 -22.73 23.33
C ALA A 472 -13.21 -22.79 21.89
N VAL A 473 -12.43 -22.43 20.87
CA VAL A 473 -12.83 -22.53 19.46
C VAL A 473 -12.72 -23.97 18.94
N GLN A 474 -13.76 -24.44 18.24
CA GLN A 474 -13.79 -25.79 17.67
C GLN A 474 -13.51 -25.78 16.18
N ASP A 475 -12.94 -26.86 15.65
CA ASP A 475 -12.68 -27.10 14.22
C ASP A 475 -12.06 -25.89 13.51
N ALA A 476 -10.98 -25.34 14.04
CA ALA A 476 -10.28 -24.22 13.43
C ALA A 476 -9.61 -24.65 12.10
N VAL A 477 -9.71 -23.81 11.07
CA VAL A 477 -9.10 -24.01 9.76
C VAL A 477 -8.06 -22.92 9.53
N ILE A 478 -6.80 -23.30 9.38
CA ILE A 478 -5.67 -22.37 9.32
C ILE A 478 -4.89 -22.64 8.03
N SER A 479 -4.65 -21.58 7.24
CA SER A 479 -3.83 -21.58 6.05
C SER A 479 -2.87 -20.40 6.08
N ILE A 480 -1.58 -20.69 6.01
CA ILE A 480 -0.49 -19.70 5.90
C ILE A 480 0.29 -20.06 4.64
N THR A 481 0.14 -19.25 3.59
CA THR A 481 0.72 -19.51 2.28
C THR A 481 1.57 -18.36 1.79
N ASN A 482 2.61 -18.67 1.01
CA ASN A 482 3.45 -17.67 0.33
C ASN A 482 4.00 -16.57 1.25
N THR A 483 4.12 -16.85 2.55
CA THR A 483 4.41 -15.83 3.57
C THR A 483 5.89 -15.82 3.91
N ARG A 484 6.46 -14.63 4.10
CA ARG A 484 7.88 -14.42 4.36
C ARG A 484 8.10 -13.98 5.80
N PHE A 485 9.01 -14.64 6.51
CA PHE A 485 9.40 -14.31 7.89
C PHE A 485 10.86 -13.87 7.90
N GLU A 486 11.13 -12.61 8.26
CA GLU A 486 12.49 -12.05 8.20
C GLU A 486 12.88 -11.19 9.40
N GLY A 487 14.19 -11.03 9.57
CA GLY A 487 14.71 -10.32 10.73
C GLY A 487 14.34 -11.07 12.01
N ASN A 488 14.06 -10.33 13.08
CA ASN A 488 13.71 -10.95 14.36
C ASN A 488 12.23 -11.36 14.41
N CYS A 489 11.93 -12.57 13.95
CA CYS A 489 10.59 -13.15 14.00
C CYS A 489 10.34 -14.03 15.25
N GLY A 490 11.14 -13.84 16.31
CA GLY A 490 10.93 -14.50 17.60
C GLY A 490 11.99 -15.53 17.95
N ALA A 491 12.43 -15.51 19.20
CA ALA A 491 13.39 -16.46 19.75
C ALA A 491 12.86 -17.89 19.84
N SER A 492 11.54 -18.02 20.04
CA SER A 492 10.85 -19.31 20.15
C SER A 492 10.41 -19.88 18.80
N GLY A 493 10.47 -19.08 17.73
CA GLY A 493 10.15 -19.48 16.36
C GLY A 493 9.20 -18.49 15.67
N PRO A 494 9.16 -18.41 14.34
CA PRO A 494 8.19 -17.57 13.63
C PRO A 494 6.72 -17.93 13.86
N ILE A 495 6.38 -19.22 13.90
CA ILE A 495 4.99 -19.68 14.01
C ILE A 495 4.85 -20.64 15.19
N LYS A 496 3.81 -20.43 16.00
CA LYS A 496 3.28 -21.40 16.95
C LYS A 496 1.80 -21.64 16.71
N VAL A 497 1.39 -22.91 16.78
CA VAL A 497 -0.01 -23.33 16.78
C VAL A 497 -0.26 -24.34 17.90
N ALA A 498 -1.17 -24.04 18.81
CA ALA A 498 -1.54 -24.92 19.91
C ALA A 498 -3.06 -24.93 20.17
N GLU A 499 -3.64 -26.12 20.28
CA GLU A 499 -4.93 -26.38 20.92
C GLU A 499 -4.75 -26.28 22.44
N ARG A 500 -5.26 -25.22 23.06
CA ARG A 500 -5.23 -25.01 24.50
C ARG A 500 -6.62 -25.11 25.12
N GLY A 501 -6.67 -25.07 26.44
CA GLY A 501 -7.90 -25.04 27.24
C GLY A 501 -7.90 -26.07 28.36
N THR A 502 -9.00 -26.13 29.11
CA THR A 502 -9.23 -27.11 30.17
C THR A 502 -9.13 -28.52 29.61
N GLY A 503 -8.26 -29.33 30.21
CA GLY A 503 -8.00 -30.69 29.73
C GLY A 503 -7.02 -30.78 28.56
N ASP A 504 -6.26 -29.72 28.27
CA ASP A 504 -5.11 -29.78 27.35
C ASP A 504 -3.94 -30.62 27.91
N GLY A 505 -4.05 -31.06 29.16
CA GLY A 505 -3.11 -31.95 29.83
C GLY A 505 -1.83 -31.25 30.27
N THR A 506 -1.77 -29.92 30.23
CA THR A 506 -0.58 -29.14 30.60
C THR A 506 -0.55 -28.70 32.06
N GLU A 507 -1.68 -28.87 32.77
CA GLU A 507 -1.92 -28.30 34.12
C GLU A 507 -1.63 -26.80 34.22
N ALA A 508 -1.65 -26.08 33.08
CA ALA A 508 -1.30 -24.68 33.07
C ALA A 508 -2.37 -23.87 33.85
N ASP A 509 -1.90 -23.09 34.83
CA ASP A 509 -2.73 -22.24 35.69
C ASP A 509 -3.15 -20.94 35.00
N ASP A 510 -2.64 -20.71 33.79
CA ASP A 510 -2.87 -19.51 32.98
C ASP A 510 -4.15 -19.55 32.12
N ILE A 511 -4.78 -20.72 31.94
CA ILE A 511 -5.94 -20.90 31.03
C ILE A 511 -7.08 -21.65 31.71
N THR A 512 -8.31 -21.13 31.58
CA THR A 512 -9.53 -21.74 32.17
C THR A 512 -10.65 -22.02 31.16
N GLY A 513 -10.49 -21.66 29.89
CA GLY A 513 -11.51 -21.88 28.85
C GLY A 513 -11.65 -23.35 28.42
N ALA A 514 -12.61 -23.67 27.55
CA ALA A 514 -12.78 -25.04 27.04
C ALA A 514 -11.63 -25.41 26.08
N ARG A 515 -11.34 -26.72 25.92
CA ARG A 515 -10.34 -27.19 24.96
C ARG A 515 -10.72 -26.81 23.53
N ALA A 516 -9.77 -26.22 22.79
CA ALA A 516 -9.92 -25.93 21.37
C ALA A 516 -9.66 -27.18 20.49
N SER A 517 -10.09 -27.13 19.23
CA SER A 517 -9.74 -28.13 18.21
C SER A 517 -9.37 -27.50 16.87
N VAL A 518 -8.36 -28.04 16.21
CA VAL A 518 -7.89 -27.66 14.87
C VAL A 518 -8.28 -28.75 13.89
N LYS A 519 -9.09 -28.38 12.89
CA LYS A 519 -9.52 -29.28 11.82
C LYS A 519 -8.43 -29.46 10.76
N SER A 520 -7.69 -28.39 10.45
CA SER A 520 -6.59 -28.44 9.50
C SER A 520 -5.66 -27.24 9.65
N LEU A 521 -4.35 -27.50 9.59
CA LEU A 521 -3.30 -26.50 9.45
C LEU A 521 -2.55 -26.72 8.12
N THR A 522 -2.47 -25.68 7.29
CA THR A 522 -1.63 -25.66 6.09
C THR A 522 -0.58 -24.55 6.21
N ILE A 523 0.70 -24.89 6.02
CA ILE A 523 1.81 -23.93 5.92
C ILE A 523 2.58 -24.25 4.64
N SER A 524 2.43 -23.44 3.60
CA SER A 524 3.02 -23.76 2.29
C SER A 524 3.62 -22.59 1.53
N GLY A 525 4.68 -22.83 0.77
CA GLY A 525 5.34 -21.79 -0.03
C GLY A 525 5.99 -20.68 0.80
N CYS A 526 6.06 -20.83 2.13
CA CYS A 526 6.56 -19.80 3.02
C CYS A 526 8.09 -19.78 3.04
N THR A 527 8.67 -18.62 3.36
CA THR A 527 10.12 -18.45 3.49
C THR A 527 10.50 -18.07 4.92
N PHE A 528 11.33 -18.88 5.56
CA PHE A 528 11.75 -18.72 6.96
C PHE A 528 13.21 -18.23 7.05
N ASN A 529 13.37 -16.93 7.24
CA ASN A 529 14.66 -16.22 7.35
C ASN A 529 14.79 -15.50 8.70
N ASN A 530 14.36 -16.16 9.78
CA ASN A 530 14.46 -15.63 11.13
C ASN A 530 15.93 -15.51 11.56
N SER A 531 16.36 -14.32 11.97
CA SER A 531 17.73 -14.03 12.38
C SER A 531 18.03 -14.40 13.84
N ASN A 532 17.01 -14.79 14.62
CA ASN A 532 17.13 -15.02 16.06
C ASN A 532 16.54 -16.36 16.58
N PRO A 533 16.80 -17.54 15.99
CA PRO A 533 16.25 -18.79 16.51
C PRO A 533 17.06 -19.31 17.72
N ILE A 534 16.75 -18.84 18.93
CA ILE A 534 17.48 -19.26 20.15
C ILE A 534 16.88 -20.53 20.77
N LEU A 535 15.54 -20.65 20.80
CA LEU A 535 14.84 -21.60 21.68
C LEU A 535 13.88 -22.58 20.95
N GLY A 536 13.57 -22.36 19.67
CA GLY A 536 12.60 -23.19 18.96
C GLY A 536 12.85 -23.36 17.46
N GLY A 537 12.03 -24.25 16.88
CA GLY A 537 11.99 -24.50 15.44
C GLY A 537 11.38 -23.33 14.66
N ASP A 538 11.43 -23.40 13.34
CA ASP A 538 10.75 -22.47 12.45
C ASP A 538 9.22 -22.52 12.60
N ILE A 539 8.72 -23.71 12.92
CA ILE A 539 7.30 -23.98 13.20
C ILE A 539 7.23 -24.75 14.50
N VAL A 540 6.39 -24.32 15.44
CA VAL A 540 6.16 -24.98 16.71
C VAL A 540 4.71 -25.45 16.79
N LEU A 541 4.52 -26.76 17.00
CA LEU A 541 3.21 -27.37 17.18
C LEU A 541 3.05 -27.75 18.66
N GLY A 542 2.01 -27.23 19.32
CA GLY A 542 1.71 -27.47 20.73
C GLY A 542 2.58 -26.69 21.72
N VAL A 543 2.57 -27.13 22.98
CA VAL A 543 3.34 -26.57 24.11
C VAL A 543 3.92 -27.68 25.00
N THR A 544 5.02 -27.40 25.71
CA THR A 544 5.80 -28.38 26.50
C THR A 544 5.41 -28.51 27.98
N THR A 545 4.64 -27.59 28.55
CA THR A 545 4.46 -27.55 30.01
C THR A 545 3.53 -28.65 30.52
N LYS A 546 4.01 -29.47 31.45
CA LYS A 546 3.25 -30.25 32.44
C LYS A 546 3.89 -30.04 33.80
N THR A 547 3.12 -29.84 34.87
CA THR A 547 3.65 -30.00 36.24
C THR A 547 3.62 -31.47 36.65
N GLY A 548 4.77 -32.14 36.59
CA GLY A 548 5.01 -33.38 37.37
C GLY A 548 4.98 -34.73 36.64
N GLU A 549 4.57 -34.79 35.36
CA GLU A 549 4.62 -36.01 34.55
C GLU A 549 5.37 -35.76 33.22
N LYS A 550 6.31 -36.65 32.88
CA LYS A 550 7.17 -36.56 31.69
C LYS A 550 6.49 -36.96 30.37
N ASP A 551 5.19 -37.22 30.41
CA ASP A 551 4.42 -37.78 29.29
C ASP A 551 3.91 -36.67 28.37
N GLY A 552 3.71 -36.94 27.08
CA GLY A 552 3.16 -35.99 26.12
C GLY A 552 1.76 -35.45 26.44
N ASN A 553 1.37 -34.38 25.74
CA ASN A 553 0.04 -33.77 25.78
C ASN A 553 -0.56 -33.69 24.36
N ASP A 554 -1.78 -33.16 24.25
CA ASP A 554 -2.50 -33.19 22.97
C ASP A 554 -2.51 -31.84 22.24
N THR A 555 -1.79 -30.84 22.76
CA THR A 555 -1.93 -29.45 22.32
C THR A 555 -1.45 -29.20 20.89
N GLY A 556 -0.64 -30.10 20.32
CA GLY A 556 -0.16 -30.02 18.94
C GLY A 556 -0.61 -31.18 18.05
N SER A 557 -1.55 -32.00 18.53
CA SER A 557 -1.99 -33.23 17.87
C SER A 557 -3.20 -32.97 16.96
N PHE A 558 -2.97 -32.35 15.80
CA PHE A 558 -4.01 -32.04 14.82
C PHE A 558 -3.54 -32.25 13.36
N PRO A 559 -4.48 -32.39 12.39
CA PRO A 559 -4.12 -32.57 11.00
C PRO A 559 -3.32 -31.38 10.46
N VAL A 560 -2.15 -31.66 9.89
CA VAL A 560 -1.19 -30.63 9.45
C VAL A 560 -0.56 -30.99 8.11
N THR A 561 -0.39 -29.98 7.25
CA THR A 561 0.36 -30.05 6.00
C THR A 561 1.36 -28.89 5.95
N ILE A 562 2.64 -29.20 5.91
CA ILE A 562 3.74 -28.23 5.79
C ILE A 562 4.50 -28.58 4.52
N ALA A 563 4.40 -27.78 3.45
CA ALA A 563 4.96 -28.16 2.15
C ALA A 563 5.61 -26.98 1.41
N ASP A 564 6.56 -27.23 0.52
CA ASP A 564 7.11 -26.21 -0.38
C ASP A 564 7.76 -24.99 0.31
N ASN A 565 8.14 -25.13 1.58
CA ASN A 565 8.72 -24.05 2.37
C ASN A 565 10.23 -23.93 2.14
N LYS A 566 10.74 -22.70 2.27
CA LYS A 566 12.12 -22.31 1.98
C LYS A 566 12.79 -21.70 3.20
N THR A 567 14.12 -21.74 3.23
CA THR A 567 14.94 -21.02 4.21
C THR A 567 16.27 -20.62 3.60
N THR A 568 16.86 -19.51 4.04
CA THR A 568 18.22 -19.09 3.68
C THR A 568 19.30 -19.57 4.64
N LYS A 569 18.93 -20.35 5.68
CA LYS A 569 19.87 -20.94 6.63
C LYS A 569 20.90 -21.84 5.94
N GLU A 570 22.11 -21.91 6.50
CA GLU A 570 23.21 -22.70 5.94
C GLU A 570 22.91 -24.20 5.85
N ASP A 571 22.17 -24.74 6.83
CA ASP A 571 21.74 -26.13 6.86
C ASP A 571 20.66 -26.45 5.82
N LYS A 572 20.05 -25.42 5.20
CA LYS A 572 18.97 -25.53 4.18
C LYS A 572 17.84 -26.46 4.62
N GLN A 573 17.55 -26.45 5.91
CA GLN A 573 16.61 -27.34 6.54
C GLN A 573 15.60 -26.57 7.35
N LEU A 574 14.33 -26.95 7.22
CA LEU A 574 13.24 -26.42 8.04
C LEU A 574 13.15 -27.23 9.33
N LYS A 575 13.08 -26.55 10.47
CA LYS A 575 12.94 -27.18 11.80
C LYS A 575 11.50 -27.06 12.29
N ILE A 576 10.84 -28.19 12.52
CA ILE A 576 9.49 -28.26 13.06
C ILE A 576 9.59 -28.87 14.46
N LYS A 577 9.24 -28.10 15.47
CA LYS A 577 9.26 -28.53 16.87
C LYS A 577 7.88 -29.05 17.27
N LEU A 578 7.79 -30.32 17.64
CA LEU A 578 6.61 -30.93 18.22
C LEU A 578 6.70 -30.79 19.74
N ALA A 579 6.25 -29.65 20.24
CA ALA A 579 6.33 -29.31 21.66
C ALA A 579 5.43 -30.16 22.56
N TYR A 580 4.48 -30.91 21.98
CA TYR A 580 3.51 -31.71 22.72
C TYR A 580 3.93 -33.15 23.03
N THR A 581 5.10 -33.64 22.57
CA THR A 581 5.44 -35.07 22.65
C THR A 581 5.92 -35.55 24.03
N ASP A 582 6.76 -34.78 24.70
CA ASP A 582 7.29 -35.04 26.05
C ASP A 582 8.06 -33.80 26.55
N ASP A 583 8.63 -33.87 27.76
CA ASP A 583 9.47 -32.81 28.35
C ASP A 583 10.69 -32.42 27.50
N SER A 584 11.12 -33.28 26.57
CA SER A 584 12.26 -32.99 25.69
C SER A 584 11.85 -32.21 24.43
N ALA A 585 10.57 -32.27 24.04
CA ALA A 585 10.04 -31.84 22.75
C ALA A 585 10.77 -32.51 21.56
N ARG A 586 10.03 -33.07 20.61
CA ARG A 586 10.65 -33.71 19.45
C ARG A 586 10.83 -32.73 18.30
N ASP A 587 12.05 -32.60 17.81
CA ASP A 587 12.33 -31.85 16.58
C ASP A 587 12.24 -32.76 15.35
N ILE A 588 11.57 -32.27 14.30
CA ILE A 588 11.60 -32.82 12.95
C ILE A 588 12.36 -31.85 12.06
N THR A 589 13.31 -32.36 11.32
CA THR A 589 14.03 -31.60 10.30
C THR A 589 13.64 -32.10 8.92
N THR A 590 13.36 -31.18 8.00
CA THR A 590 12.99 -31.50 6.62
C THR A 590 13.76 -30.63 5.63
N ASP A 591 14.10 -31.22 4.48
CA ASP A 591 14.77 -30.48 3.40
C ASP A 591 13.80 -29.47 2.76
N ILE A 592 14.36 -28.37 2.22
CA ILE A 592 13.59 -27.35 1.50
C ILE A 592 12.72 -27.99 0.41
N GLY A 593 11.48 -27.54 0.31
CA GLY A 593 10.54 -28.02 -0.71
C GLY A 593 9.86 -29.36 -0.39
N SER A 594 10.29 -30.08 0.65
CA SER A 594 9.64 -31.33 1.05
C SER A 594 8.32 -31.08 1.78
N ALA A 595 7.37 -32.01 1.67
CA ALA A 595 6.16 -31.96 2.48
C ALA A 595 6.32 -32.76 3.79
N VAL A 596 5.70 -32.24 4.84
CA VAL A 596 5.45 -32.88 6.11
C VAL A 596 3.95 -32.91 6.34
N VAL A 597 3.36 -34.10 6.36
CA VAL A 597 1.93 -34.30 6.59
C VAL A 597 1.73 -35.10 7.87
N GLY A 598 0.81 -34.67 8.72
CA GLY A 598 0.41 -35.38 9.93
C GLY A 598 -1.11 -35.53 10.01
N ASP A 599 -1.57 -36.67 10.53
CA ASP A 599 -2.99 -37.05 10.61
C ASP A 599 -3.72 -36.56 11.88
N GLY A 600 -3.00 -35.90 12.80
CA GLY A 600 -3.55 -35.34 14.03
C GLY A 600 -3.79 -36.32 15.17
N THR A 601 -3.18 -37.50 15.15
CA THR A 601 -3.37 -38.50 16.21
C THR A 601 -2.46 -38.28 17.44
N LYS A 602 -3.04 -38.51 18.63
CA LYS A 602 -2.41 -38.33 19.95
C LYS A 602 -1.19 -39.22 20.10
N ASP A 603 -0.05 -38.58 20.30
CA ASP A 603 1.25 -39.15 20.65
C ASP A 603 1.89 -40.15 19.64
N PRO A 604 2.94 -39.72 18.91
CA PRO A 604 3.77 -40.57 18.07
C PRO A 604 4.76 -41.48 18.84
N ALA A 605 4.58 -41.74 20.13
CA ALA A 605 5.21 -42.87 20.81
C ALA A 605 4.84 -44.24 20.16
N GLN A 606 3.87 -44.28 19.24
CA GLN A 606 3.59 -45.43 18.37
C GLN A 606 3.47 -45.10 16.86
N GLY A 607 3.71 -43.87 16.42
CA GLY A 607 3.60 -43.50 14.99
C GLY A 607 4.82 -43.89 14.15
N PHE A 608 4.65 -43.89 12.83
CA PHE A 608 5.71 -44.19 11.86
C PHE A 608 5.76 -43.17 10.74
N THR A 609 6.93 -43.01 10.12
CA THR A 609 7.15 -42.12 8.99
C THR A 609 7.12 -42.90 7.67
N ILE A 610 6.27 -42.48 6.73
CA ILE A 610 6.39 -42.85 5.33
C ILE A 610 7.23 -41.78 4.63
N THR A 611 8.37 -42.15 4.06
CA THR A 611 9.19 -41.27 3.22
C THR A 611 8.75 -41.41 1.77
N ALA A 612 8.13 -40.40 1.18
CA ALA A 612 7.63 -40.42 -0.19
C ALA A 612 8.58 -39.74 -1.16
N THR A 613 8.99 -40.47 -2.20
CA THR A 613 9.94 -39.99 -3.22
C THR A 613 9.46 -40.32 -4.62
N ALA A 614 9.89 -39.53 -5.60
CA ALA A 614 9.59 -39.73 -7.02
C ALA A 614 10.88 -39.62 -7.85
N GLY A 615 11.04 -40.51 -8.83
CA GLY A 615 12.10 -40.45 -9.83
C GLY A 615 11.81 -39.43 -10.95
N GLU A 616 12.73 -39.29 -11.90
CA GLU A 616 12.58 -38.39 -13.05
C GLU A 616 11.34 -38.76 -13.90
N GLY A 617 10.55 -37.76 -14.31
CA GLY A 617 9.42 -37.94 -15.22
C GLY A 617 8.03 -37.92 -14.55
N GLY A 618 7.94 -37.49 -13.29
CA GLY A 618 6.68 -37.22 -12.63
C GLY A 618 6.86 -36.83 -11.16
N ALA A 619 5.76 -36.82 -10.41
CA ALA A 619 5.70 -36.40 -9.01
C ALA A 619 4.86 -37.35 -8.16
N ILE A 620 5.13 -37.35 -6.85
CA ILE A 620 4.29 -37.98 -5.82
C ILE A 620 3.83 -36.91 -4.82
N THR A 621 2.57 -36.95 -4.39
CA THR A 621 1.98 -35.97 -3.48
C THR A 621 1.13 -36.68 -2.42
N PRO A 622 1.38 -36.44 -1.12
CA PRO A 622 2.49 -35.64 -0.56
C PRO A 622 3.86 -36.29 -0.83
N SER A 623 4.89 -35.48 -1.07
CA SER A 623 6.30 -35.91 -1.15
C SER A 623 7.02 -35.67 0.19
N GLY A 624 8.15 -36.30 0.45
CA GLY A 624 8.90 -36.09 1.69
C GLY A 624 8.36 -36.92 2.86
N ARG A 625 8.36 -36.38 4.08
CA ARG A 625 8.10 -37.14 5.30
C ARG A 625 6.62 -37.07 5.69
N VAL A 626 5.89 -38.18 5.59
CA VAL A 626 4.50 -38.27 6.04
C VAL A 626 4.43 -39.04 7.35
N ALA A 627 3.99 -38.39 8.41
CA ALA A 627 3.77 -39.02 9.70
C ALA A 627 2.38 -39.69 9.73
N VAL A 628 2.33 -40.95 10.13
CA VAL A 628 1.11 -41.77 10.20
C VAL A 628 1.04 -42.48 11.55
N ALA A 629 -0.16 -42.59 12.14
CA ALA A 629 -0.35 -43.36 13.37
C ALA A 629 0.03 -44.86 13.21
N ASN A 630 0.30 -45.56 14.32
CA ASN A 630 0.44 -47.02 14.30
C ASN A 630 -0.79 -47.69 13.69
N GLY A 631 -0.60 -48.55 12.70
CA GLY A 631 -1.70 -49.21 11.98
C GLY A 631 -2.55 -48.26 11.13
N GLY A 632 -2.17 -46.98 11.03
CA GLY A 632 -2.80 -45.97 10.19
C GLY A 632 -2.54 -46.23 8.71
N SER A 633 -3.13 -45.41 7.84
CA SER A 633 -2.98 -45.52 6.38
C SER A 633 -2.84 -44.14 5.75
N GLN A 634 -2.06 -44.03 4.67
CA GLN A 634 -1.86 -42.78 3.94
C GLN A 634 -1.99 -42.99 2.44
N THR A 635 -2.75 -42.12 1.78
CA THR A 635 -2.91 -42.10 0.32
C THR A 635 -1.98 -41.08 -0.32
N PHE A 636 -1.37 -41.47 -1.44
CA PHE A 636 -0.48 -40.69 -2.28
C PHE A 636 -1.05 -40.60 -3.69
N THR A 637 -0.98 -39.42 -4.30
CA THR A 637 -1.26 -39.20 -5.71
C THR A 637 0.06 -39.15 -6.47
N VAL A 638 0.18 -39.93 -7.54
CA VAL A 638 1.34 -40.01 -8.42
C VAL A 638 0.92 -39.53 -9.81
N THR A 639 1.62 -38.52 -10.31
CA THR A 639 1.31 -37.88 -11.60
C THR A 639 2.53 -37.99 -12.51
N ALA A 640 2.37 -38.57 -13.69
CA ALA A 640 3.43 -38.62 -14.70
C ALA A 640 3.49 -37.32 -15.51
N ASP A 641 4.69 -36.85 -15.80
CA ASP A 641 4.92 -35.71 -16.69
C ASP A 641 4.56 -36.05 -18.15
N SER A 642 4.38 -35.03 -18.98
CA SER A 642 4.12 -35.23 -20.41
C SER A 642 5.26 -36.02 -21.07
N GLY A 643 4.90 -37.07 -21.82
CA GLY A 643 5.86 -37.97 -22.44
C GLY A 643 6.40 -39.06 -21.51
N TYR A 644 5.89 -39.17 -20.29
CA TYR A 644 6.16 -40.26 -19.36
C TYR A 644 4.88 -41.03 -19.00
N SER A 645 5.06 -42.22 -18.45
CA SER A 645 4.01 -43.02 -17.79
C SER A 645 4.53 -43.49 -16.44
N ILE A 646 3.63 -43.67 -15.46
CA ILE A 646 3.98 -44.28 -14.17
C ILE A 646 4.50 -45.70 -14.46
N SER A 647 5.74 -45.96 -14.09
CA SER A 647 6.42 -47.23 -14.31
C SER A 647 6.13 -48.21 -13.19
N ASP A 648 6.34 -47.77 -11.95
CA ASP A 648 6.13 -48.56 -10.73
C ASP A 648 6.01 -47.65 -9.50
N VAL A 649 5.36 -48.14 -8.45
CA VAL A 649 5.31 -47.51 -7.12
C VAL A 649 5.60 -48.56 -6.06
N THR A 650 6.74 -48.46 -5.40
CA THR A 650 7.25 -49.47 -4.45
C THR A 650 7.22 -48.96 -3.01
N VAL A 651 7.13 -49.86 -2.03
CA VAL A 651 7.39 -49.56 -0.61
C VAL A 651 8.57 -50.38 -0.09
N ASP A 652 9.52 -49.70 0.59
CA ASP A 652 10.78 -50.28 1.12
C ASP A 652 11.56 -51.11 0.10
N ASP A 653 11.66 -50.61 -1.13
CA ASP A 653 12.33 -51.28 -2.26
C ASP A 653 11.74 -52.67 -2.63
N SER A 654 10.56 -53.00 -2.11
CA SER A 654 9.80 -54.21 -2.46
C SER A 654 8.64 -53.89 -3.40
N THR A 655 8.42 -54.76 -4.38
CA THR A 655 7.27 -54.66 -5.28
C THR A 655 6.01 -55.10 -4.52
N ALA A 656 5.22 -54.12 -4.06
CA ALA A 656 3.78 -54.21 -3.82
C ALA A 656 3.25 -55.22 -2.76
N ALA A 657 3.83 -55.30 -1.56
CA ALA A 657 3.17 -56.03 -0.46
C ALA A 657 2.25 -55.14 0.43
N ASP A 658 2.47 -53.83 0.51
CA ASP A 658 1.76 -52.95 1.47
C ASP A 658 1.12 -51.69 0.85
N VAL A 659 1.08 -51.59 -0.49
CA VAL A 659 0.46 -50.47 -1.25
C VAL A 659 -0.77 -50.96 -2.00
N VAL A 660 -1.91 -50.33 -1.76
CA VAL A 660 -3.15 -50.53 -2.51
C VAL A 660 -3.29 -49.43 -3.55
N GLN A 661 -3.27 -49.79 -4.84
CA GLN A 661 -3.67 -48.87 -5.90
C GLN A 661 -5.20 -48.74 -5.90
N ASN A 662 -5.73 -47.53 -5.74
CA ASN A 662 -7.18 -47.32 -5.67
C ASN A 662 -7.75 -46.92 -7.03
N ASP A 663 -7.23 -45.84 -7.63
CA ASP A 663 -7.63 -45.27 -8.92
C ASP A 663 -6.40 -44.89 -9.77
N ASN A 664 -6.58 -44.47 -11.03
CA ASN A 664 -5.50 -44.13 -11.99
C ASN A 664 -4.55 -43.02 -11.48
N GLY A 665 -3.53 -43.41 -10.72
CA GLY A 665 -2.55 -42.52 -10.12
C GLY A 665 -2.67 -42.34 -8.61
N THR A 666 -3.50 -43.10 -7.88
CA THR A 666 -3.58 -43.03 -6.41
C THR A 666 -3.17 -44.35 -5.74
N TYR A 667 -2.36 -44.24 -4.70
CA TYR A 667 -1.69 -45.34 -4.01
C TYR A 667 -1.80 -45.17 -2.49
N THR A 668 -2.35 -46.13 -1.77
CA THR A 668 -2.47 -46.08 -0.30
C THR A 668 -1.50 -47.05 0.35
N VAL A 669 -0.60 -46.55 1.20
CA VAL A 669 0.15 -47.36 2.15
C VAL A 669 -0.76 -47.63 3.34
N GLN A 670 -1.12 -48.89 3.57
CA GLN A 670 -2.06 -49.26 4.63
C GLN A 670 -1.34 -49.90 5.82
N ASN A 671 -1.96 -49.81 7.01
CA ASN A 671 -1.51 -50.48 8.23
C ASN A 671 -0.01 -50.24 8.52
N VAL A 672 0.39 -48.98 8.63
CA VAL A 672 1.78 -48.61 8.86
C VAL A 672 2.21 -49.00 10.28
N THR A 673 3.04 -50.04 10.41
CA THR A 673 3.55 -50.53 11.72
C THR A 673 5.07 -50.43 11.86
N LYS A 674 5.74 -49.74 10.92
CA LYS A 674 7.17 -49.39 10.93
C LYS A 674 7.39 -48.20 10.00
N ASP A 675 8.51 -47.48 10.17
CA ASP A 675 8.95 -46.50 9.18
C ASP A 675 9.15 -47.21 7.83
N CYS A 676 8.71 -46.56 6.74
CA CYS A 676 8.85 -47.10 5.40
C CYS A 676 9.08 -46.00 4.35
N THR A 677 9.44 -46.38 3.13
CA THR A 677 9.64 -45.45 2.00
C THR A 677 8.75 -45.83 0.84
N ILE A 678 7.87 -44.94 0.37
CA ILE A 678 7.16 -45.11 -0.91
C ILE A 678 7.93 -44.39 -2.02
N HIS A 679 8.20 -45.08 -3.13
CA HIS A 679 8.95 -44.53 -4.25
C HIS A 679 8.20 -44.71 -5.58
N ALA A 680 7.91 -43.62 -6.28
CA ALA A 680 7.32 -43.64 -7.61
C ALA A 680 8.39 -43.53 -8.71
N THR A 681 8.34 -44.40 -9.70
CA THR A 681 9.23 -44.39 -10.88
C THR A 681 8.44 -44.16 -12.15
N PHE A 682 9.07 -43.55 -13.15
CA PHE A 682 8.43 -43.22 -14.43
C PHE A 682 9.28 -43.70 -15.61
N SER A 683 8.61 -44.09 -16.70
CA SER A 683 9.26 -44.48 -17.95
C SER A 683 8.89 -43.48 -19.05
N LYS A 684 9.85 -43.10 -19.91
CA LYS A 684 9.55 -42.32 -21.12
C LYS A 684 8.66 -43.13 -22.05
N ASN A 685 7.54 -42.54 -22.46
CA ASN A 685 6.69 -43.08 -23.50
C ASN A 685 7.51 -43.18 -24.79
N SER A 686 7.60 -44.38 -25.36
CA SER A 686 8.31 -44.57 -26.62
C SER A 686 7.57 -43.79 -27.71
N SER A 687 8.17 -42.71 -28.21
CA SER A 687 7.73 -42.12 -29.47
C SER A 687 7.97 -43.18 -30.54
N SER A 688 6.90 -43.77 -31.06
CA SER A 688 6.97 -44.53 -32.30
C SER A 688 7.21 -43.56 -33.45
N GLY A 689 8.43 -43.01 -33.50
CA GLY A 689 9.00 -42.40 -34.67
C GLY A 689 9.18 -43.49 -35.72
N GLY A 690 8.15 -43.68 -36.54
CA GLY A 690 8.23 -44.53 -37.72
C GLY A 690 9.36 -44.06 -38.63
N SER A 691 10.46 -44.81 -38.64
CA SER A 691 11.39 -44.81 -39.77
C SER A 691 10.93 -45.91 -40.73
N PHE A 692 9.98 -45.58 -41.59
CA PHE A 692 9.83 -46.26 -42.87
C PHE A 692 10.65 -45.49 -43.89
N SER A 693 11.85 -45.99 -44.19
CA SER A 693 12.62 -45.59 -45.36
C SER A 693 12.61 -46.71 -46.39
N SER A 694 11.84 -46.53 -47.46
CA SER A 694 12.19 -46.94 -48.83
C SER A 694 11.14 -46.34 -49.80
N SER A 695 11.43 -45.19 -50.40
CA SER A 695 11.95 -45.05 -51.77
C SER A 695 10.92 -45.35 -52.86
N THR A 696 10.22 -44.31 -53.31
CA THR A 696 9.69 -44.26 -54.68
C THR A 696 10.83 -43.75 -55.57
N ARG A 697 11.52 -44.65 -56.29
CA ARG A 697 12.41 -44.25 -57.38
C ARG A 697 11.72 -44.45 -58.72
N TYR A 698 11.44 -43.33 -59.37
CA TYR A 698 11.17 -43.26 -60.81
C TYR A 698 12.40 -43.79 -61.57
N THR A 699 12.17 -44.68 -62.53
CA THR A 699 13.19 -45.20 -63.43
C THR A 699 13.15 -44.41 -64.73
N VAL A 700 14.24 -43.72 -65.08
CA VAL A 700 14.62 -43.47 -66.47
C VAL A 700 16.15 -43.49 -66.55
N SER A 701 16.69 -44.41 -67.36
CA SER A 701 18.03 -44.32 -67.92
C SER A 701 17.96 -44.93 -69.31
N VAL A 702 18.22 -44.10 -70.31
CA VAL A 702 18.43 -44.46 -71.71
C VAL A 702 19.95 -44.42 -71.91
N GLU A 703 20.54 -45.47 -72.48
CA GLU A 703 21.34 -45.39 -73.71
C GLU A 703 21.85 -46.77 -74.19
N ASP A 704 21.97 -46.83 -75.51
CA ASP A 704 22.20 -47.92 -76.45
C ASP A 704 23.58 -48.59 -76.43
N THR A 705 23.63 -49.75 -77.11
CA THR A 705 24.64 -50.36 -78.02
C THR A 705 24.81 -51.85 -77.68
N ASP A 706 24.62 -52.84 -78.56
CA ASP A 706 24.71 -52.95 -80.03
C ASP A 706 23.45 -53.51 -80.73
#